data_AF-A0A9W6LIW7-F1
#
_entry.id   AF-A0A9W6LIW7-F1
#
_cell.length_a   1.000
_cell.length_b   1.000
_cell.length_c   1.000
_cell.angle_alpha   90.00
_cell.angle_beta   90.00
_cell.angle_gamma   90.00
#
_symmetry.space_group_name_H-M   'P 1'
#
loop_
_entity.id
_entity.type
_entity.pdbx_description
1 polymer ?
#
loop_
_entity_poly.entity_id
_entity_poly.type
_entity_poly.pdbx_seq_one_letter_code
_entity_poly.pdbx_strand_id
1 'polypeptide(L)'
;MLVIQPTQAAPPESATKTTSHAEVETEELQQQGVPEPQPFDQAAFDAFTDDGDAEFGPYEASSARAAESSAVRQEITAESLDMEPFAMEDAATAAADDCASSYNYNFHDYECQAFAGDFVFLYDVKDNPGDTRGVPAAAGPNGRATAVVDMINAIDEAQSAYRSMGYEVDPGSGPWAVIVGLNDTQEGWFNGGAFTLPFGANNQPMIILPSDPGLNDADNFDYLPRHEFFHIVQYQYWDDTGDIGWAYVQDWFGGSDFKTMNWWMESTAEWATLMSYRLQPYDPRNPTAAMMYAHAIPEHLGDPGRALNAAEALGSSRQYSTFTLAFYLNETTGSATAVRKTWEHIRDHDSTPITAIKAVLTAYGIDIPSTLLGYSVANYRLAAEQGGAPPNPMAGYGYNDTERDLWRDYLMGDSRTDDHLLGEYRPARTTRAVPMGTQETYTADIEPGGSAYFDFSAVQNSGDPTDGYQSKLTISAEDRDDLEYVAMVWSPQGSPTSLSEYPTAARAVYPDVNNVITVTDYAYPMVVTLIATRTDLQTNSVEADGDGREYRFRVRALVPLDTPSCNLSNLNVSNLQDDGVAPEQQFLDYAEDTPNGWTGGDSTYSVRLPDGDLLWLFSDTFLGPLNDDGTRPVTAPLINSTFVRQDGGGFSTIQGGTTGNPEAIMPPPEANHWYWLGDGMISRQNGTDYLQVVFQEYLRFGTGDWDWRFDQNVVATFSLSNLSDPISVEALPSQAGAWGSALLPASQSGDGYTYIYGLADAPTNKKQRIARVHGSDLGATAKWQYWTDDGWTAYESDTGIGLNGIANEYSVTKWNGQYLLVSQDSTVGFSNKVYAYTSCSPAGPFTNQSLVYQMPETGMFGVPYNDERIFAYNPHLHATLSSGNRFVMSYNVNTFDSRMTAEGSHYTDPSIYKPRFISFTLN
;
A
#
# COMPACT_ATOMS: atom_id res chain seq x y z
N MET A 1 -17.15 33.80 33.37
CA MET A 1 -15.70 33.62 33.65
C MET A 1 -15.10 32.68 32.59
N LEU A 2 -15.00 33.16 31.34
CA LEU A 2 -14.47 32.48 30.12
C LEU A 2 -14.04 33.60 29.12
N VAL A 3 -13.29 33.45 28.01
CA VAL A 3 -12.09 32.67 27.62
C VAL A 3 -11.37 33.49 26.53
N ILE A 4 -10.11 33.91 26.75
CA ILE A 4 -9.17 34.28 25.67
C ILE A 4 -7.79 33.76 26.09
N GLN A 5 -7.23 32.78 25.38
CA GLN A 5 -5.87 32.27 25.68
C GLN A 5 -4.80 33.11 24.95
N PRO A 6 -3.67 33.48 25.61
CA PRO A 6 -2.46 33.92 24.94
C PRO A 6 -1.67 32.72 24.38
N THR A 7 -1.05 32.90 23.21
CA THR A 7 -0.21 31.90 22.53
C THR A 7 0.93 31.35 23.39
N GLN A 8 1.13 30.03 23.39
CA GLN A 8 2.44 29.46 23.77
C GLN A 8 3.50 29.87 22.74
N ALA A 9 4.64 30.36 23.22
CA ALA A 9 5.76 30.72 22.38
C ALA A 9 6.51 29.47 21.89
N ALA A 10 6.91 29.46 20.62
CA ALA A 10 7.79 28.43 20.07
C ALA A 10 9.17 28.43 20.75
N PRO A 11 9.82 27.26 20.93
CA PRO A 11 11.22 27.20 21.33
C PRO A 11 12.13 27.79 20.24
N PRO A 12 13.30 28.35 20.61
CA PRO A 12 14.11 29.18 19.71
C PRO A 12 14.81 28.39 18.59
N GLU A 13 14.96 29.03 17.43
CA GLU A 13 15.68 28.52 16.26
C GLU A 13 17.13 28.12 16.58
N SER A 14 17.56 26.96 16.08
CA SER A 14 18.92 26.48 16.19
C SER A 14 19.85 27.15 15.15
N ALA A 15 20.60 28.14 15.63
CA ALA A 15 21.87 28.64 15.11
C ALA A 15 22.25 28.32 13.65
N THR A 16 22.10 29.30 12.77
CA THR A 16 22.65 29.32 11.41
C THR A 16 24.15 29.08 11.43
N LYS A 17 24.62 28.00 10.79
CA LYS A 17 26.05 27.67 10.74
C LYS A 17 26.68 28.18 9.45
N THR A 18 27.15 29.43 9.46
CA THR A 18 28.02 29.96 8.39
C THR A 18 29.29 29.11 8.28
N THR A 19 29.51 28.52 7.11
CA THR A 19 30.81 27.96 6.71
C THR A 19 31.36 28.75 5.53
N SER A 20 32.62 29.15 5.66
CA SER A 20 33.32 30.02 4.72
C SER A 20 33.70 29.27 3.44
N HIS A 21 33.47 29.88 2.28
CA HIS A 21 34.19 29.51 1.07
C HIS A 21 35.69 29.71 1.29
N ALA A 22 36.47 28.65 1.05
CA ALA A 22 37.89 28.74 0.77
C ALA A 22 38.08 28.40 -0.71
N GLU A 23 38.73 29.29 -1.44
CA GLU A 23 39.11 29.05 -2.84
C GLU A 23 40.19 27.96 -2.89
N VAL A 24 40.02 26.99 -3.78
CA VAL A 24 41.07 26.08 -4.25
C VAL A 24 41.04 26.12 -5.76
N GLU A 25 42.17 26.43 -6.37
CA GLU A 25 42.33 26.56 -7.82
C GLU A 25 42.11 25.20 -8.51
N THR A 26 41.19 25.13 -9.48
CA THR A 26 41.07 24.00 -10.40
C THR A 26 42.01 24.21 -11.59
N GLU A 27 42.98 23.31 -11.78
CA GLU A 27 43.72 23.23 -13.04
C GLU A 27 42.80 22.75 -14.19
N GLU A 28 43.05 23.26 -15.40
CA GLU A 28 42.28 22.92 -16.60
C GLU A 28 42.49 21.45 -17.00
N LEU A 29 41.42 20.65 -16.97
CA LEU A 29 41.34 19.40 -17.73
C LEU A 29 40.38 19.56 -18.91
N GLN A 30 40.87 19.16 -20.08
CA GLN A 30 40.22 19.42 -21.37
C GLN A 30 38.95 18.60 -21.54
N GLN A 31 37.86 19.25 -21.94
CA GLN A 31 36.67 18.57 -22.45
C GLN A 31 37.04 17.83 -23.75
N GLN A 32 37.09 16.50 -23.69
CA GLN A 32 36.88 15.67 -24.88
C GLN A 32 35.37 15.49 -25.05
N GLY A 33 34.86 15.82 -26.24
CA GLY A 33 33.43 15.78 -26.51
C GLY A 33 32.90 14.35 -26.58
N VAL A 34 31.71 14.15 -26.00
CA VAL A 34 30.89 12.95 -26.23
C VAL A 34 30.54 12.89 -27.73
N PRO A 35 30.76 11.76 -28.43
CA PRO A 35 30.26 11.58 -29.78
C PRO A 35 28.73 11.59 -29.79
N GLU A 36 28.10 12.28 -30.74
CA GLU A 36 26.66 12.13 -30.95
C GLU A 36 26.33 10.67 -31.31
N PRO A 37 25.19 10.12 -30.83
CA PRO A 37 24.76 8.78 -31.22
C PRO A 37 24.61 8.69 -32.74
N GLN A 38 25.15 7.65 -33.34
CA GLN A 38 25.02 7.43 -34.78
C GLN A 38 23.54 7.29 -35.15
N PRO A 39 23.06 7.93 -36.23
CA PRO A 39 21.70 7.74 -36.70
C PRO A 39 21.49 6.29 -37.16
N PHE A 40 20.29 5.76 -36.90
CA PHE A 40 19.85 4.42 -37.26
C PHE A 40 20.18 4.04 -38.72
N ASP A 41 20.94 2.97 -38.90
CA ASP A 41 21.31 2.46 -40.22
C ASP A 41 20.21 1.55 -40.78
N GLN A 42 19.28 2.18 -41.50
CA GLN A 42 18.22 1.48 -42.24
C GLN A 42 18.77 0.40 -43.19
N ALA A 43 19.98 0.56 -43.75
CA ALA A 43 20.53 -0.43 -44.68
C ALA A 43 21.06 -1.68 -43.96
N ALA A 44 21.51 -1.54 -42.71
CA ALA A 44 21.81 -2.69 -41.85
C ALA A 44 20.52 -3.41 -41.39
N PHE A 45 19.45 -2.65 -41.11
CA PHE A 45 18.12 -3.20 -40.81
C PHE A 45 17.49 -3.95 -42.01
N ASP A 46 17.59 -3.39 -43.21
CA ASP A 46 17.12 -4.04 -44.44
C ASP A 46 17.93 -5.31 -44.75
N ALA A 47 19.22 -5.37 -44.37
CA ALA A 47 20.05 -6.57 -44.49
C ALA A 47 19.76 -7.65 -43.43
N PHE A 48 19.13 -7.30 -42.31
CA PHE A 48 18.68 -8.21 -41.25
C PHE A 48 17.36 -8.95 -41.61
N THR A 49 16.71 -8.59 -42.73
CA THR A 49 15.32 -9.01 -43.05
C THR A 49 15.10 -9.69 -44.41
N ASP A 50 16.16 -9.98 -45.18
CA ASP A 50 16.09 -10.70 -46.48
C ASP A 50 16.09 -12.24 -46.24
N ASP A 51 15.33 -13.10 -46.91
CA ASP A 51 14.49 -12.96 -48.12
C ASP A 51 13.19 -13.82 -47.94
N GLY A 52 12.62 -13.79 -46.72
CA GLY A 52 11.52 -14.68 -46.30
C GLY A 52 10.36 -14.05 -45.52
N ASP A 53 10.61 -12.97 -44.76
CA ASP A 53 9.68 -12.45 -43.74
C ASP A 53 8.73 -11.32 -44.25
N ALA A 54 8.25 -11.45 -45.49
CA ALA A 54 7.55 -10.39 -46.22
C ALA A 54 6.09 -10.05 -45.76
N GLU A 55 5.72 -10.32 -44.50
CA GLU A 55 4.37 -10.04 -43.94
C GLU A 55 4.34 -9.19 -42.64
N PHE A 56 5.39 -8.44 -42.31
CA PHE A 56 5.35 -7.49 -41.18
C PHE A 56 5.40 -6.02 -41.63
N GLY A 57 4.21 -5.43 -41.81
CA GLY A 57 4.04 -3.99 -42.04
C GLY A 57 4.15 -3.17 -40.75
N PRO A 58 4.36 -1.84 -40.84
CA PRO A 58 4.58 -0.98 -39.68
C PRO A 58 3.32 -0.89 -38.81
N TYR A 59 3.43 -1.30 -37.55
CA TYR A 59 2.37 -1.14 -36.55
C TYR A 59 2.46 0.24 -35.88
N GLU A 60 1.34 0.96 -35.79
CA GLU A 60 1.32 2.27 -35.11
C GLU A 60 1.42 2.12 -33.59
N ALA A 61 2.18 3.01 -32.96
CA ALA A 61 2.39 3.01 -31.52
C ALA A 61 1.12 3.44 -30.75
N SER A 62 0.39 2.47 -30.18
CA SER A 62 -0.62 2.73 -29.15
C SER A 62 -0.66 1.65 -28.07
N SER A 63 0.02 1.93 -26.95
CA SER A 63 -0.30 1.50 -25.57
C SER A 63 -0.97 0.13 -25.34
N ALA A 64 -0.21 -0.84 -24.81
CA ALA A 64 -0.60 -1.86 -23.82
C ALA A 64 -1.96 -2.62 -23.95
N ARG A 65 -2.63 -2.58 -25.11
CA ARG A 65 -3.95 -3.20 -25.36
C ARG A 65 -4.00 -4.08 -26.61
N ALA A 66 -2.86 -4.26 -27.30
CA ALA A 66 -2.79 -4.99 -28.57
C ALA A 66 -2.60 -6.52 -28.44
N ALA A 67 -2.78 -7.09 -27.24
CA ALA A 67 -2.64 -8.54 -27.02
C ALA A 67 -3.82 -9.39 -27.54
N GLU A 68 -4.94 -8.78 -27.98
CA GLU A 68 -6.20 -9.49 -28.28
C GLU A 68 -6.23 -10.32 -29.59
N SER A 69 -5.10 -10.49 -30.31
CA SER A 69 -5.11 -11.23 -31.60
C SER A 69 -3.91 -12.13 -31.94
N SER A 70 -2.96 -12.36 -31.02
CA SER A 70 -1.91 -13.37 -31.26
C SER A 70 -2.47 -14.79 -31.09
N ALA A 71 -2.23 -15.67 -32.07
CA ALA A 71 -2.67 -17.05 -32.05
C ALA A 71 -1.66 -18.03 -31.41
N VAL A 72 -0.52 -17.52 -30.92
CA VAL A 72 0.68 -18.31 -30.62
C VAL A 72 1.18 -18.06 -29.19
N ARG A 73 0.73 -18.92 -28.27
CA ARG A 73 1.33 -19.18 -26.95
C ARG A 73 1.27 -20.69 -26.69
N GLN A 74 2.06 -21.44 -27.46
CA GLN A 74 2.18 -22.89 -27.35
C GLN A 74 3.43 -23.26 -26.56
N GLU A 75 3.41 -24.43 -25.91
CA GLU A 75 4.57 -25.02 -25.25
C GLU A 75 5.71 -25.26 -26.26
N ILE A 76 6.96 -24.99 -25.86
CA ILE A 76 8.12 -25.21 -26.73
C ILE A 76 8.47 -26.70 -26.70
N THR A 77 8.04 -27.42 -27.74
CA THR A 77 8.23 -28.86 -27.96
C THR A 77 8.91 -29.13 -29.29
N ALA A 78 9.37 -30.37 -29.51
CA ALA A 78 9.88 -30.81 -30.82
C ALA A 78 8.84 -30.63 -31.95
N GLU A 79 7.55 -30.76 -31.65
CA GLU A 79 6.46 -30.51 -32.62
C GLU A 79 6.33 -29.02 -32.97
N SER A 80 6.51 -28.12 -32.01
CA SER A 80 6.48 -26.66 -32.27
C SER A 80 7.69 -26.13 -33.03
N LEU A 81 8.74 -26.95 -33.18
CA LEU A 81 9.96 -26.68 -33.96
C LEU A 81 10.01 -27.45 -35.29
N ASP A 82 8.95 -28.18 -35.68
CA ASP A 82 8.85 -28.98 -36.91
C ASP A 82 9.99 -30.02 -37.06
N MET A 83 10.33 -30.71 -35.96
CA MET A 83 11.46 -31.65 -35.88
C MET A 83 11.06 -33.12 -36.03
N GLU A 84 11.89 -33.91 -36.73
CA GLU A 84 11.86 -35.37 -36.75
C GLU A 84 12.97 -35.93 -35.83
N PRO A 85 12.72 -36.98 -35.01
CA PRO A 85 13.71 -37.53 -34.09
C PRO A 85 14.86 -38.22 -34.83
N PHE A 86 16.10 -37.93 -34.42
CA PHE A 86 17.30 -38.54 -34.97
C PHE A 86 17.59 -39.90 -34.32
N ALA A 87 18.40 -40.75 -34.96
CA ALA A 87 18.81 -42.03 -34.41
C ALA A 87 20.30 -41.97 -34.04
N MET A 88 20.61 -42.07 -32.73
CA MET A 88 21.99 -42.10 -32.21
C MET A 88 22.88 -43.07 -33.00
N GLU A 89 24.07 -42.60 -33.40
CA GLU A 89 25.12 -43.47 -33.92
C GLU A 89 26.02 -43.96 -32.76
N ASP A 90 26.43 -45.23 -32.81
CA ASP A 90 26.71 -46.02 -31.60
C ASP A 90 28.13 -45.84 -31.01
N ALA A 91 28.48 -44.59 -30.65
CA ALA A 91 29.73 -44.27 -29.94
C ALA A 91 29.71 -44.75 -28.47
N ALA A 92 28.52 -44.91 -27.90
CA ALA A 92 28.30 -45.28 -26.50
C ALA A 92 28.55 -46.78 -26.21
N THR A 93 28.15 -47.70 -27.12
CA THR A 93 28.31 -49.16 -26.90
C THR A 93 29.47 -49.79 -27.67
N ALA A 94 30.20 -49.00 -28.47
CA ALA A 94 31.44 -49.44 -29.13
C ALA A 94 32.41 -50.11 -28.12
N ALA A 95 32.99 -51.25 -28.52
CA ALA A 95 33.98 -51.97 -27.71
C ALA A 95 35.29 -51.17 -27.68
N ALA A 96 35.62 -50.59 -26.54
CA ALA A 96 36.76 -49.70 -26.35
C ALA A 96 37.61 -50.11 -25.14
N ASP A 97 38.93 -50.05 -25.30
CA ASP A 97 39.90 -50.20 -24.23
C ASP A 97 40.37 -48.79 -23.83
N ASP A 98 39.46 -48.01 -23.25
CA ASP A 98 39.67 -46.57 -22.96
C ASP A 98 40.88 -46.35 -22.03
N CYS A 99 41.21 -47.34 -21.19
CA CYS A 99 42.30 -47.31 -20.23
C CYS A 99 43.60 -47.99 -20.73
N ALA A 100 43.72 -48.24 -22.04
CA ALA A 100 44.90 -48.87 -22.64
C ALA A 100 46.21 -48.06 -22.48
N SER A 101 46.10 -46.75 -22.26
CA SER A 101 47.23 -45.83 -22.05
C SER A 101 46.77 -44.57 -21.31
N SER A 102 47.51 -44.17 -20.28
CA SER A 102 47.25 -42.90 -19.58
C SER A 102 47.57 -41.69 -20.48
N TYR A 103 46.86 -40.58 -20.24
CA TYR A 103 47.02 -39.32 -20.96
C TYR A 103 47.52 -38.21 -20.02
N ASN A 104 48.74 -37.72 -20.23
CA ASN A 104 49.29 -36.62 -19.46
C ASN A 104 48.72 -35.28 -19.97
N TYR A 105 47.97 -34.57 -19.14
CA TYR A 105 47.49 -33.23 -19.44
C TYR A 105 47.55 -32.32 -18.20
N ASN A 106 48.04 -31.09 -18.40
CA ASN A 106 48.19 -30.07 -17.36
C ASN A 106 48.80 -30.61 -16.03
N PHE A 107 49.85 -31.45 -16.16
CA PHE A 107 50.58 -32.12 -15.08
C PHE A 107 49.82 -33.19 -14.28
N HIS A 108 48.66 -33.64 -14.77
CA HIS A 108 47.95 -34.83 -14.26
C HIS A 108 47.99 -35.95 -15.30
N ASP A 109 48.18 -37.20 -14.87
CA ASP A 109 48.12 -38.39 -15.71
C ASP A 109 46.72 -39.03 -15.58
N TYR A 110 45.83 -38.76 -16.53
CA TYR A 110 44.49 -39.37 -16.56
C TYR A 110 44.60 -40.84 -16.91
N GLU A 111 43.89 -41.70 -16.19
CA GLU A 111 44.00 -43.15 -16.33
C GLU A 111 43.42 -43.67 -17.65
N CYS A 112 42.34 -43.05 -18.11
CA CYS A 112 41.58 -43.48 -19.28
C CYS A 112 41.24 -42.29 -20.21
N GLN A 113 41.14 -42.59 -21.50
CA GLN A 113 40.71 -41.68 -22.56
C GLN A 113 39.65 -42.34 -23.45
N ALA A 114 38.47 -41.73 -23.57
CA ALA A 114 37.40 -42.19 -24.46
C ALA A 114 37.14 -41.17 -25.56
N PHE A 115 36.97 -41.63 -26.80
CA PHE A 115 36.56 -40.78 -27.94
C PHE A 115 35.10 -41.08 -28.30
N ALA A 116 34.30 -40.02 -28.49
CA ALA A 116 32.92 -40.12 -28.94
C ALA A 116 32.53 -38.87 -29.74
N GLY A 117 32.13 -39.04 -31.00
CA GLY A 117 31.78 -37.92 -31.89
C GLY A 117 32.87 -36.84 -31.94
N ASP A 118 32.46 -35.62 -31.64
CA ASP A 118 33.31 -34.42 -31.62
C ASP A 118 34.13 -34.26 -30.31
N PHE A 119 34.13 -35.26 -29.42
CA PHE A 119 34.67 -35.17 -28.06
C PHE A 119 35.75 -36.21 -27.70
N VAL A 120 36.65 -35.80 -26.81
CA VAL A 120 37.54 -36.68 -26.04
C VAL A 120 37.30 -36.51 -24.53
N PHE A 121 37.03 -37.61 -23.83
CA PHE A 121 36.81 -37.66 -22.39
C PHE A 121 38.08 -38.17 -21.72
N LEU A 122 38.62 -37.41 -20.76
CA LEU A 122 39.79 -37.75 -19.96
C LEU A 122 39.35 -37.96 -18.51
N TYR A 123 39.57 -39.15 -17.96
CA TYR A 123 39.05 -39.49 -16.64
C TYR A 123 39.92 -40.47 -15.84
N ASP A 124 39.90 -40.29 -14.52
CA ASP A 124 40.35 -41.26 -13.51
C ASP A 124 39.19 -42.22 -13.15
N VAL A 125 39.49 -43.42 -12.64
CA VAL A 125 38.49 -44.43 -12.22
C VAL A 125 38.66 -44.78 -10.75
N LYS A 126 37.56 -44.78 -9.98
CA LYS A 126 37.56 -45.19 -8.57
C LYS A 126 37.53 -46.71 -8.43
N ASP A 127 38.63 -47.39 -8.73
CA ASP A 127 38.74 -48.86 -8.64
C ASP A 127 39.52 -49.38 -7.41
N ASN A 128 40.28 -48.54 -6.70
CA ASN A 128 41.03 -48.89 -5.49
C ASN A 128 40.44 -48.29 -4.19
N PRO A 129 40.63 -48.97 -3.04
CA PRO A 129 40.30 -48.42 -1.72
C PRO A 129 41.20 -47.23 -1.34
N GLY A 130 40.75 -46.02 -1.67
CA GLY A 130 41.47 -44.77 -1.43
C GLY A 130 41.20 -43.70 -2.49
N ASP A 131 40.66 -44.11 -3.64
CA ASP A 131 40.38 -43.20 -4.76
C ASP A 131 39.11 -42.38 -4.48
N THR A 132 39.26 -41.07 -4.39
CA THR A 132 38.18 -40.13 -4.07
C THR A 132 37.71 -39.29 -5.26
N ARG A 133 38.31 -39.48 -6.43
CA ARG A 133 38.11 -38.66 -7.65
C ARG A 133 37.92 -39.54 -8.87
N GLY A 134 37.36 -38.99 -9.94
CA GLY A 134 37.05 -39.71 -11.18
C GLY A 134 35.66 -40.35 -11.18
N VAL A 135 35.44 -41.25 -12.13
CA VAL A 135 34.16 -41.96 -12.29
C VAL A 135 34.09 -43.24 -11.47
N PRO A 136 32.89 -43.72 -11.07
CA PRO A 136 32.74 -45.04 -10.46
C PRO A 136 33.23 -46.16 -11.39
N ALA A 137 33.93 -47.16 -10.86
CA ALA A 137 34.41 -48.34 -11.60
C ALA A 137 33.30 -49.29 -12.14
N ALA A 138 32.02 -48.90 -12.02
CA ALA A 138 30.93 -49.62 -12.65
C ALA A 138 30.98 -49.40 -14.17
N ALA A 139 31.07 -50.48 -14.94
CA ALA A 139 31.24 -50.44 -16.39
C ALA A 139 30.20 -51.27 -17.15
N GLY A 140 29.91 -50.85 -18.38
CA GLY A 140 29.00 -51.53 -19.30
C GLY A 140 29.60 -52.79 -19.95
N PRO A 141 28.82 -53.51 -20.78
CA PRO A 141 29.28 -54.72 -21.48
C PRO A 141 30.48 -54.52 -22.42
N ASN A 142 30.76 -53.27 -22.81
CA ASN A 142 31.88 -52.86 -23.65
C ASN A 142 33.15 -52.50 -22.86
N GLY A 143 33.12 -52.48 -21.53
CA GLY A 143 34.26 -52.15 -20.67
C GLY A 143 34.37 -50.68 -20.27
N ARG A 144 33.63 -49.77 -20.93
CA ARG A 144 33.57 -48.34 -20.59
C ARG A 144 32.80 -48.10 -19.29
N ALA A 145 33.28 -47.20 -18.45
CA ALA A 145 32.61 -46.80 -17.22
C ALA A 145 31.22 -46.21 -17.51
N THR A 146 30.18 -46.64 -16.79
CA THR A 146 28.79 -46.27 -17.10
C THR A 146 28.54 -44.77 -16.92
N ALA A 147 29.27 -44.10 -16.02
CA ALA A 147 29.23 -42.64 -15.91
C ALA A 147 29.76 -41.93 -17.17
N VAL A 148 30.77 -42.48 -17.84
CA VAL A 148 31.28 -41.95 -19.12
C VAL A 148 30.30 -42.21 -20.26
N VAL A 149 29.57 -43.33 -20.22
CA VAL A 149 28.46 -43.58 -21.15
C VAL A 149 27.36 -42.54 -21.01
N ASP A 150 26.97 -42.16 -19.79
CA ASP A 150 25.97 -41.09 -19.58
C ASP A 150 26.46 -39.75 -20.10
N MET A 151 27.69 -39.33 -19.74
CA MET A 151 28.23 -38.05 -20.21
C MET A 151 28.32 -37.98 -21.74
N ILE A 152 28.61 -39.11 -22.41
CA ILE A 152 28.58 -39.21 -23.89
C ILE A 152 27.16 -39.02 -24.43
N ASN A 153 26.18 -39.77 -23.91
CA ASN A 153 24.78 -39.68 -24.37
C ASN A 153 24.21 -38.28 -24.11
N ALA A 154 24.49 -37.71 -22.94
CA ALA A 154 24.04 -36.40 -22.53
C ALA A 154 24.53 -35.29 -23.47
N ILE A 155 25.80 -35.35 -23.89
CA ILE A 155 26.39 -34.42 -24.85
C ILE A 155 25.90 -34.66 -26.29
N ASP A 156 25.71 -35.91 -26.72
CA ASP A 156 25.21 -36.24 -28.08
C ASP A 156 23.77 -35.72 -28.30
N GLU A 157 22.91 -35.88 -27.28
CA GLU A 157 21.53 -35.40 -27.31
C GLU A 157 21.45 -33.87 -27.18
N ALA A 158 22.30 -33.26 -26.33
CA ALA A 158 22.43 -31.81 -26.27
C ALA A 158 22.95 -31.22 -27.60
N GLN A 159 23.95 -31.84 -28.22
CA GLN A 159 24.45 -31.46 -29.55
C GLN A 159 23.34 -31.51 -30.62
N SER A 160 22.51 -32.55 -30.59
CA SER A 160 21.37 -32.70 -31.50
C SER A 160 20.30 -31.63 -31.24
N ALA A 161 19.94 -31.38 -29.98
CA ALA A 161 18.97 -30.35 -29.58
C ALA A 161 19.44 -28.91 -29.88
N TYR A 162 20.73 -28.60 -29.71
CA TYR A 162 21.26 -27.25 -29.93
C TYR A 162 21.34 -26.94 -31.42
N ARG A 163 21.77 -27.90 -32.24
CA ARG A 163 21.71 -27.80 -33.71
C ARG A 163 20.27 -27.63 -34.21
N SER A 164 19.28 -28.32 -33.62
CA SER A 164 17.88 -28.21 -34.04
C SER A 164 17.20 -26.91 -33.61
N MET A 165 17.64 -26.29 -32.50
CA MET A 165 17.28 -24.89 -32.16
C MET A 165 17.95 -23.85 -33.08
N GLY A 166 18.81 -24.27 -34.00
CA GLY A 166 19.48 -23.43 -34.99
C GLY A 166 20.79 -22.80 -34.53
N TYR A 167 21.41 -23.31 -33.45
CA TYR A 167 22.74 -22.87 -33.02
C TYR A 167 23.86 -23.49 -33.87
N GLU A 168 24.94 -22.75 -34.04
CA GLU A 168 26.19 -23.23 -34.64
C GLU A 168 26.92 -24.14 -33.65
N VAL A 169 27.28 -25.34 -34.10
CA VAL A 169 27.91 -26.38 -33.28
C VAL A 169 28.93 -27.14 -34.14
N ASP A 170 30.11 -26.52 -34.30
CA ASP A 170 31.23 -27.04 -35.10
C ASP A 170 32.52 -27.10 -34.24
N PRO A 171 33.15 -28.27 -34.03
CA PRO A 171 34.44 -28.39 -33.34
C PRO A 171 35.63 -27.88 -34.19
N GLY A 172 35.40 -27.52 -35.45
CA GLY A 172 36.38 -26.91 -36.34
C GLY A 172 37.56 -27.84 -36.68
N SER A 173 38.67 -27.70 -35.95
CA SER A 173 39.95 -28.35 -36.31
C SER A 173 40.37 -29.52 -35.41
N GLY A 174 39.64 -29.80 -34.33
CA GLY A 174 39.93 -30.91 -33.42
C GLY A 174 38.83 -31.08 -32.36
N PRO A 175 38.80 -32.22 -31.64
CA PRO A 175 37.72 -32.52 -30.71
C PRO A 175 37.74 -31.61 -29.47
N TRP A 176 36.57 -31.31 -28.92
CA TRP A 176 36.45 -30.71 -27.59
C TRP A 176 36.84 -31.73 -26.51
N ALA A 177 37.31 -31.25 -25.36
CA ALA A 177 37.72 -32.12 -24.25
C ALA A 177 36.75 -32.04 -23.06
N VAL A 178 36.48 -33.18 -22.43
CA VAL A 178 35.74 -33.30 -21.16
C VAL A 178 36.65 -33.91 -20.12
N ILE A 179 36.81 -33.26 -18.97
CA ILE A 179 37.74 -33.68 -17.92
C ILE A 179 37.00 -34.05 -16.63
N VAL A 180 37.32 -35.22 -16.07
CA VAL A 180 36.81 -35.70 -14.77
C VAL A 180 37.96 -36.23 -13.93
N GLY A 181 37.95 -35.99 -12.60
CA GLY A 181 39.02 -36.45 -11.72
C GLY A 181 40.20 -35.48 -11.62
N LEU A 182 39.93 -34.18 -11.57
CA LEU A 182 40.92 -33.14 -11.26
C LEU A 182 41.76 -33.46 -10.00
N ASN A 183 42.94 -32.85 -9.91
CA ASN A 183 43.67 -32.76 -8.64
C ASN A 183 43.22 -31.57 -7.79
N ASP A 184 43.48 -31.62 -6.48
CA ASP A 184 43.09 -30.63 -5.46
C ASP A 184 43.43 -29.18 -5.85
N THR A 185 44.50 -28.97 -6.62
CA THR A 185 44.93 -27.61 -7.03
C THR A 185 44.06 -27.07 -8.17
N GLN A 186 43.69 -27.93 -9.13
CA GLN A 186 42.80 -27.57 -10.23
C GLN A 186 41.34 -27.41 -9.73
N GLU A 187 40.87 -28.33 -8.88
CA GLU A 187 39.54 -28.26 -8.28
C GLU A 187 39.34 -26.98 -7.46
N GLY A 188 40.39 -26.56 -6.72
CA GLY A 188 40.39 -25.30 -5.98
C GLY A 188 40.30 -24.03 -6.84
N TRP A 189 40.53 -24.08 -8.15
CA TRP A 189 40.34 -22.93 -9.04
C TRP A 189 38.88 -22.69 -9.41
N PHE A 190 38.07 -23.75 -9.44
CA PHE A 190 36.64 -23.71 -9.79
C PHE A 190 35.74 -23.86 -8.56
N ASN A 191 36.32 -23.76 -7.35
CA ASN A 191 35.63 -23.94 -6.07
C ASN A 191 34.87 -25.28 -5.95
N GLY A 192 35.35 -26.32 -6.64
CA GLY A 192 34.68 -27.63 -6.73
C GLY A 192 33.45 -27.70 -7.64
N GLY A 193 33.12 -26.63 -8.37
CA GLY A 193 32.08 -26.62 -9.40
C GLY A 193 32.53 -27.21 -10.74
N ALA A 194 31.56 -27.44 -11.62
CA ALA A 194 31.82 -27.61 -13.05
C ALA A 194 32.14 -26.24 -13.69
N PHE A 195 32.88 -26.24 -14.79
CA PHE A 195 33.13 -25.06 -15.60
C PHE A 195 33.64 -25.39 -17.00
N THR A 196 33.30 -24.57 -17.99
CA THR A 196 33.79 -24.71 -19.37
C THR A 196 34.76 -23.60 -19.72
N LEU A 197 36.01 -23.96 -19.98
CA LEU A 197 37.02 -23.02 -20.46
C LEU A 197 36.87 -22.79 -21.97
N PRO A 198 37.07 -21.55 -22.47
CA PRO A 198 37.11 -21.29 -23.91
C PRO A 198 38.38 -21.82 -24.61
N PHE A 199 39.31 -22.42 -23.86
CA PHE A 199 40.56 -23.00 -24.35
C PHE A 199 40.92 -24.31 -23.62
N GLY A 200 41.76 -25.14 -24.24
CA GLY A 200 42.01 -26.51 -23.80
C GLY A 200 43.20 -27.19 -24.48
N ALA A 201 43.23 -28.53 -24.40
CA ALA A 201 44.41 -29.35 -24.73
C ALA A 201 44.93 -29.25 -26.19
N ASN A 202 44.08 -28.78 -27.09
CA ASN A 202 44.31 -28.62 -28.53
C ASN A 202 43.88 -27.22 -29.03
N ASN A 203 43.85 -26.21 -28.13
CA ASN A 203 43.29 -24.87 -28.39
C ASN A 203 41.80 -24.87 -28.77
N GLN A 204 41.02 -25.88 -28.35
CA GLN A 204 39.56 -25.87 -28.41
C GLN A 204 38.97 -25.66 -27.00
N PRO A 205 37.72 -25.20 -26.87
CA PRO A 205 36.98 -25.19 -25.61
C PRO A 205 36.97 -26.55 -24.90
N MET A 206 36.84 -26.54 -23.58
CA MET A 206 37.03 -27.71 -22.73
C MET A 206 36.14 -27.67 -21.48
N ILE A 207 35.32 -28.69 -21.33
CA ILE A 207 34.49 -28.93 -20.15
C ILE A 207 35.35 -29.51 -19.03
N ILE A 208 35.26 -28.90 -17.85
CA ILE A 208 35.86 -29.38 -16.61
C ILE A 208 34.72 -29.71 -15.64
N LEU A 209 34.63 -30.97 -15.21
CA LEU A 209 33.71 -31.37 -14.16
C LEU A 209 34.44 -31.46 -12.79
N PRO A 210 33.72 -31.48 -11.66
CA PRO A 210 34.31 -31.65 -10.33
C PRO A 210 35.22 -32.88 -10.22
N SER A 211 36.09 -32.94 -9.21
CA SER A 211 36.97 -34.12 -9.05
C SER A 211 36.15 -35.40 -8.90
N ASP A 212 35.00 -35.33 -8.22
CA ASP A 212 33.96 -36.35 -8.20
C ASP A 212 32.57 -35.72 -8.43
N PRO A 213 32.05 -35.71 -9.67
CA PRO A 213 30.72 -35.20 -9.96
C PRO A 213 29.64 -35.97 -9.19
N GLY A 214 29.86 -37.28 -8.98
CA GLY A 214 28.95 -38.20 -8.31
C GLY A 214 28.96 -38.15 -6.78
N LEU A 215 29.76 -37.28 -6.16
CA LEU A 215 30.02 -37.30 -4.71
C LEU A 215 28.75 -37.04 -3.88
N ASN A 216 27.93 -36.10 -4.34
CA ASN A 216 26.72 -35.64 -3.67
C ASN A 216 25.44 -36.12 -4.38
N ASP A 217 25.46 -36.16 -5.72
CA ASP A 217 24.38 -36.67 -6.56
C ASP A 217 24.96 -37.36 -7.80
N ALA A 218 24.42 -38.52 -8.18
CA ALA A 218 24.85 -39.26 -9.37
C ALA A 218 24.34 -38.61 -10.68
N ASP A 219 23.31 -37.77 -10.58
CA ASP A 219 22.63 -37.13 -11.71
C ASP A 219 23.54 -36.09 -12.41
N ASN A 220 24.56 -35.60 -11.69
CA ASN A 220 25.65 -34.78 -12.21
C ASN A 220 26.43 -35.41 -13.38
N PHE A 221 26.37 -36.72 -13.59
CA PHE A 221 26.97 -37.37 -14.77
C PHE A 221 26.12 -37.26 -16.04
N ASP A 222 24.90 -36.73 -15.97
CA ASP A 222 24.03 -36.44 -17.13
C ASP A 222 23.69 -34.94 -17.22
N TYR A 223 23.34 -34.30 -16.11
CA TYR A 223 22.98 -32.88 -16.05
C TYR A 223 24.16 -31.93 -16.37
N LEU A 224 25.28 -32.02 -15.63
CA LEU A 224 26.41 -31.09 -15.83
C LEU A 224 26.99 -31.14 -17.25
N PRO A 225 27.18 -32.30 -17.91
CA PRO A 225 27.62 -32.35 -19.30
C PRO A 225 26.74 -31.58 -20.28
N ARG A 226 25.42 -31.50 -20.06
CA ARG A 226 24.48 -30.74 -20.90
C ARG A 226 24.68 -29.24 -20.70
N HIS A 227 24.64 -28.80 -19.44
CA HIS A 227 24.84 -27.40 -19.04
C HIS A 227 26.16 -26.85 -19.57
N GLU A 228 27.25 -27.52 -19.23
CA GLU A 228 28.61 -27.13 -19.63
C GLU A 228 28.82 -27.14 -21.14
N PHE A 229 28.22 -28.10 -21.85
CA PHE A 229 28.31 -28.10 -23.30
C PHE A 229 27.60 -26.89 -23.95
N PHE A 230 26.54 -26.34 -23.35
CA PHE A 230 25.96 -25.11 -23.89
C PHE A 230 26.91 -23.90 -23.77
N HIS A 231 27.83 -23.88 -22.80
CA HIS A 231 28.88 -22.85 -22.76
C HIS A 231 29.86 -22.95 -23.94
N ILE A 232 30.17 -24.16 -24.43
CA ILE A 232 30.93 -24.33 -25.69
C ILE A 232 30.17 -23.73 -26.87
N VAL A 233 28.83 -23.86 -26.89
CA VAL A 233 27.99 -23.21 -27.91
C VAL A 233 28.05 -21.69 -27.76
N GLN A 234 27.85 -21.15 -26.56
CA GLN A 234 27.88 -19.70 -26.29
C GLN A 234 29.22 -19.04 -26.66
N TYR A 235 30.35 -19.72 -26.48
CA TYR A 235 31.66 -19.17 -26.87
C TYR A 235 31.82 -18.98 -28.40
N GLN A 236 31.04 -19.67 -29.24
CA GLN A 236 30.99 -19.38 -30.69
C GLN A 236 30.21 -18.07 -31.01
N TYR A 237 29.59 -17.46 -30.00
CA TYR A 237 28.84 -16.19 -30.10
C TYR A 237 29.48 -15.06 -29.28
N TRP A 238 30.71 -15.23 -28.77
CA TRP A 238 31.40 -14.20 -27.98
C TRP A 238 32.90 -14.11 -28.32
N ASP A 239 33.25 -13.07 -29.08
CA ASP A 239 34.57 -12.90 -29.70
C ASP A 239 35.74 -12.64 -28.70
N ASP A 240 35.48 -12.09 -27.51
CA ASP A 240 36.53 -11.80 -26.50
C ASP A 240 37.17 -13.05 -25.87
N THR A 241 36.72 -14.24 -26.25
CA THR A 241 37.15 -15.50 -25.66
C THR A 241 38.48 -16.03 -26.23
N GLY A 242 38.88 -15.54 -27.41
CA GLY A 242 39.95 -16.16 -28.22
C GLY A 242 41.40 -15.98 -27.76
N ASP A 243 41.70 -14.97 -26.93
CA ASP A 243 43.08 -14.64 -26.49
C ASP A 243 43.38 -15.07 -25.03
N ILE A 244 42.48 -15.82 -24.39
CA ILE A 244 42.59 -16.22 -22.98
C ILE A 244 43.48 -17.48 -22.84
N GLY A 245 44.30 -17.53 -21.80
CA GLY A 245 45.05 -18.72 -21.43
C GLY A 245 45.26 -18.84 -19.92
N TRP A 246 45.76 -20.01 -19.48
CA TRP A 246 45.93 -20.39 -18.07
C TRP A 246 46.58 -19.34 -17.15
N ALA A 247 47.44 -18.45 -17.66
CA ALA A 247 48.09 -17.42 -16.87
C ALA A 247 47.19 -16.22 -16.49
N TYR A 248 46.07 -16.02 -17.20
CA TYR A 248 45.17 -14.86 -17.04
C TYR A 248 43.72 -15.25 -16.75
N VAL A 249 43.39 -16.54 -16.74
CA VAL A 249 42.02 -17.04 -16.58
C VAL A 249 41.36 -16.57 -15.27
N GLN A 250 42.11 -16.47 -14.17
CA GLN A 250 41.62 -15.96 -12.89
C GLN A 250 41.34 -14.45 -12.92
N ASP A 251 42.15 -13.67 -13.63
CA ASP A 251 41.94 -12.22 -13.79
C ASP A 251 40.71 -11.96 -14.66
N TRP A 252 40.50 -12.78 -15.71
CA TRP A 252 39.32 -12.73 -16.58
C TRP A 252 38.03 -13.02 -15.82
N PHE A 253 37.97 -14.10 -15.03
CA PHE A 253 36.82 -14.40 -14.15
C PHE A 253 36.51 -13.28 -13.15
N GLY A 254 37.54 -12.57 -12.68
CA GLY A 254 37.39 -11.43 -11.78
C GLY A 254 36.82 -10.18 -12.45
N GLY A 255 36.97 -10.07 -13.77
CA GLY A 255 36.67 -8.91 -14.61
C GLY A 255 35.18 -8.56 -14.72
N SER A 256 34.90 -7.30 -15.05
CA SER A 256 33.55 -6.78 -15.29
C SER A 256 32.86 -7.46 -16.47
N ASP A 257 33.64 -7.78 -17.50
CA ASP A 257 33.13 -8.14 -18.82
C ASP A 257 32.63 -9.59 -18.80
N PHE A 258 33.44 -10.49 -18.22
CA PHE A 258 33.01 -11.84 -17.89
C PHE A 258 31.76 -11.83 -16.99
N LYS A 259 31.74 -11.07 -15.88
CA LYS A 259 30.55 -10.99 -15.00
C LYS A 259 29.30 -10.45 -15.71
N THR A 260 29.48 -9.54 -16.66
CA THR A 260 28.39 -8.96 -17.46
C THR A 260 27.84 -9.95 -18.49
N MET A 261 28.65 -10.91 -18.94
CA MET A 261 28.21 -12.03 -19.78
C MET A 261 27.65 -13.20 -18.96
N ASN A 262 28.27 -13.52 -17.81
CA ASN A 262 28.07 -14.78 -17.11
C ASN A 262 26.63 -14.99 -16.61
N TRP A 263 25.96 -13.94 -16.12
CA TRP A 263 24.56 -14.07 -15.67
C TRP A 263 23.65 -14.61 -16.78
N TRP A 264 23.88 -14.24 -18.04
CA TRP A 264 23.11 -14.71 -19.20
C TRP A 264 23.64 -16.04 -19.74
N MET A 265 24.94 -16.30 -19.63
CA MET A 265 25.53 -17.61 -19.95
C MET A 265 24.88 -18.71 -19.11
N GLU A 266 24.91 -18.56 -17.78
CA GLU A 266 24.41 -19.57 -16.84
C GLU A 266 22.89 -19.71 -16.95
N SER A 267 22.17 -18.58 -16.99
CA SER A 267 20.72 -18.52 -17.19
C SER A 267 20.26 -19.23 -18.47
N THR A 268 20.96 -19.04 -19.60
CA THR A 268 20.60 -19.72 -20.85
C THR A 268 21.16 -21.13 -20.97
N ALA A 269 22.19 -21.52 -20.21
CA ALA A 269 22.65 -22.90 -20.10
C ALA A 269 21.66 -23.78 -19.31
N GLU A 270 21.04 -23.25 -18.24
CA GLU A 270 19.96 -23.94 -17.53
C GLU A 270 18.72 -24.13 -18.42
N TRP A 271 18.32 -23.05 -19.13
CA TRP A 271 17.25 -23.12 -20.15
C TRP A 271 17.56 -24.15 -21.24
N ALA A 272 18.77 -24.11 -21.82
CA ALA A 272 19.20 -25.02 -22.87
C ALA A 272 19.31 -26.48 -22.38
N THR A 273 19.68 -26.70 -21.12
CA THR A 273 19.72 -28.02 -20.50
C THR A 273 18.33 -28.66 -20.48
N LEU A 274 17.31 -27.94 -20.01
CA LEU A 274 15.92 -28.39 -20.10
C LEU A 274 15.47 -28.61 -21.56
N MET A 275 15.83 -27.70 -22.47
CA MET A 275 15.52 -27.89 -23.90
C MET A 275 16.16 -29.16 -24.48
N SER A 276 17.34 -29.58 -24.00
CA SER A 276 17.97 -30.83 -24.45
C SER A 276 17.16 -32.07 -24.09
N TYR A 277 16.57 -32.11 -22.89
CA TYR A 277 15.68 -33.21 -22.46
C TYR A 277 14.34 -33.21 -23.20
N ARG A 278 13.81 -32.03 -23.56
CA ARG A 278 12.53 -31.89 -24.27
C ARG A 278 12.60 -32.25 -25.75
N LEU A 279 13.69 -31.87 -26.40
CA LEU A 279 13.84 -32.03 -27.84
C LEU A 279 14.41 -33.41 -28.22
N GLN A 280 15.14 -34.08 -27.32
CA GLN A 280 15.65 -35.43 -27.54
C GLN A 280 15.39 -36.33 -26.30
N PRO A 281 14.49 -37.33 -26.39
CA PRO A 281 14.06 -38.13 -25.25
C PRO A 281 14.99 -39.32 -24.96
N TYR A 282 16.24 -39.04 -24.56
CA TYR A 282 17.04 -40.02 -23.82
C TYR A 282 16.58 -40.04 -22.37
N ASP A 283 16.02 -41.17 -21.91
CA ASP A 283 15.75 -41.38 -20.48
C ASP A 283 17.09 -41.44 -19.71
N PRO A 284 17.45 -40.44 -18.88
CA PRO A 284 18.66 -40.49 -18.08
C PRO A 284 18.58 -41.66 -17.08
N ARG A 285 19.74 -42.18 -16.65
CA ARG A 285 19.78 -43.31 -15.69
C ARG A 285 19.02 -43.05 -14.39
N ASN A 286 18.83 -41.79 -14.03
CA ASN A 286 17.92 -41.35 -12.99
C ASN A 286 17.06 -40.17 -13.51
N PRO A 287 15.71 -40.28 -13.51
CA PRO A 287 14.84 -39.22 -14.02
C PRO A 287 14.95 -37.86 -13.34
N THR A 288 15.50 -37.77 -12.12
CA THR A 288 15.64 -36.49 -11.40
C THR A 288 16.70 -35.56 -12.01
N ALA A 289 17.60 -36.06 -12.87
CA ALA A 289 18.58 -35.25 -13.59
C ALA A 289 17.91 -34.13 -14.41
N ALA A 290 16.79 -34.44 -15.06
CA ALA A 290 16.02 -33.48 -15.86
C ALA A 290 15.35 -32.35 -15.03
N MET A 291 15.32 -32.47 -13.70
CA MET A 291 14.75 -31.48 -12.79
C MET A 291 15.83 -30.55 -12.20
N MET A 292 17.12 -30.92 -12.32
CA MET A 292 18.22 -30.22 -11.64
C MET A 292 18.36 -28.75 -12.07
N TYR A 293 18.03 -28.39 -13.31
CA TYR A 293 18.12 -27.01 -13.79
C TYR A 293 17.31 -26.01 -12.95
N ALA A 294 16.22 -26.45 -12.32
CA ALA A 294 15.36 -25.59 -11.51
C ALA A 294 15.85 -25.39 -10.06
N HIS A 295 16.92 -26.08 -9.63
CA HIS A 295 17.38 -26.09 -8.24
C HIS A 295 17.68 -24.69 -7.66
N ALA A 296 18.14 -23.76 -8.51
CA ALA A 296 18.56 -22.43 -8.11
C ALA A 296 17.39 -21.43 -7.96
N ILE A 297 16.18 -21.74 -8.45
CA ILE A 297 15.03 -20.81 -8.47
C ILE A 297 14.78 -20.00 -7.19
N PRO A 298 14.91 -20.55 -5.97
CA PRO A 298 14.71 -19.79 -4.74
C PRO A 298 15.65 -18.58 -4.58
N GLU A 299 16.76 -18.52 -5.33
CA GLU A 299 17.75 -17.44 -5.23
C GLU A 299 17.38 -16.21 -6.05
N HIS A 300 16.60 -16.37 -7.13
CA HIS A 300 15.95 -15.25 -7.82
C HIS A 300 14.65 -14.88 -7.13
N LEU A 301 13.77 -15.85 -6.89
CA LEU A 301 12.42 -15.59 -6.39
C LEU A 301 12.36 -15.34 -4.87
N GLY A 302 13.36 -15.78 -4.10
CA GLY A 302 13.53 -15.43 -2.69
C GLY A 302 14.16 -14.05 -2.47
N ASP A 303 14.79 -13.46 -3.50
CA ASP A 303 15.30 -12.09 -3.49
C ASP A 303 14.95 -11.36 -4.81
N PRO A 304 13.67 -11.04 -5.03
CA PRO A 304 13.22 -10.47 -6.29
C PRO A 304 13.61 -9.00 -6.49
N GLY A 305 14.03 -8.30 -5.43
CA GLY A 305 14.36 -6.86 -5.46
C GLY A 305 15.74 -6.57 -6.03
N ARG A 306 16.67 -7.52 -5.92
CA ARG A 306 18.04 -7.45 -6.45
C ARG A 306 18.07 -7.52 -7.99
N ALA A 307 19.11 -6.96 -8.62
CA ALA A 307 19.18 -6.75 -10.06
C ALA A 307 18.92 -8.04 -10.87
N LEU A 308 18.27 -7.88 -12.03
CA LEU A 308 18.02 -8.97 -12.97
C LEU A 308 19.32 -9.59 -13.49
N ASN A 309 20.33 -8.74 -13.72
CA ASN A 309 21.66 -9.12 -14.18
C ASN A 309 22.74 -8.95 -13.09
N ALA A 310 22.42 -9.19 -11.82
CA ALA A 310 23.36 -9.04 -10.70
C ALA A 310 24.68 -9.80 -10.92
N ALA A 311 25.84 -9.14 -10.71
CA ALA A 311 27.14 -9.76 -10.80
C ALA A 311 27.52 -10.52 -9.52
N GLU A 312 27.60 -11.85 -9.58
CA GLU A 312 28.07 -12.66 -8.45
C GLU A 312 29.53 -13.15 -8.61
N ALA A 313 30.00 -13.92 -7.63
CA ALA A 313 31.22 -14.70 -7.77
C ALA A 313 30.95 -15.99 -8.57
N LEU A 314 31.97 -16.53 -9.24
CA LEU A 314 31.88 -17.77 -10.00
C LEU A 314 31.29 -18.91 -9.14
N GLY A 315 30.28 -19.62 -9.66
CA GLY A 315 29.58 -20.70 -8.96
C GLY A 315 28.61 -20.25 -7.86
N SER A 316 28.24 -18.96 -7.80
CA SER A 316 27.14 -18.48 -6.94
C SER A 316 25.81 -18.77 -7.60
N SER A 317 24.75 -18.99 -6.82
CA SER A 317 23.51 -19.60 -7.29
C SER A 317 22.55 -18.67 -8.05
N ARG A 318 22.62 -17.33 -7.92
CA ARG A 318 21.60 -16.46 -8.53
C ARG A 318 21.66 -16.44 -10.06
N GLN A 319 22.85 -16.45 -10.65
CA GLN A 319 23.02 -16.47 -12.12
C GLN A 319 22.28 -17.65 -12.79
N TYR A 320 22.24 -18.82 -12.14
CA TYR A 320 21.53 -20.02 -12.56
C TYR A 320 20.00 -19.93 -12.42
N SER A 321 19.46 -18.92 -11.73
CA SER A 321 18.03 -18.86 -11.34
C SER A 321 17.17 -17.91 -12.19
N THR A 322 17.80 -17.18 -13.12
CA THR A 322 17.09 -16.22 -13.99
C THR A 322 16.63 -16.84 -15.32
N PHE A 323 16.80 -18.16 -15.53
CA PHE A 323 16.43 -18.85 -16.78
C PHE A 323 14.94 -18.70 -17.13
N THR A 324 14.09 -18.41 -16.15
CA THR A 324 12.67 -18.12 -16.36
C THR A 324 12.47 -16.92 -17.29
N LEU A 325 13.43 -15.99 -17.37
CA LEU A 325 13.45 -14.91 -18.35
C LEU A 325 13.59 -15.45 -19.79
N ALA A 326 14.41 -16.47 -20.02
CA ALA A 326 14.58 -17.07 -21.35
C ALA A 326 13.26 -17.72 -21.84
N PHE A 327 12.54 -18.42 -20.96
CA PHE A 327 11.18 -18.88 -21.23
C PHE A 327 10.22 -17.71 -21.48
N TYR A 328 10.22 -16.70 -20.62
CA TYR A 328 9.35 -15.53 -20.75
C TYR A 328 9.55 -14.77 -22.07
N LEU A 329 10.79 -14.59 -22.51
CA LEU A 329 11.13 -13.91 -23.77
C LEU A 329 10.65 -14.71 -24.98
N ASN A 330 10.83 -16.03 -24.99
CA ASN A 330 10.32 -16.88 -26.08
C ASN A 330 8.78 -16.87 -26.13
N GLU A 331 8.10 -16.98 -24.98
CA GLU A 331 6.62 -16.89 -24.90
C GLU A 331 6.10 -15.50 -25.32
N THR A 332 6.76 -14.43 -24.89
CA THR A 332 6.32 -13.04 -25.13
C THR A 332 6.53 -12.60 -26.57
N THR A 333 7.62 -13.03 -27.21
CA THR A 333 7.86 -12.81 -28.65
C THR A 333 7.07 -13.76 -29.56
N GLY A 334 6.48 -14.82 -29.00
CA GLY A 334 5.87 -15.90 -29.78
C GLY A 334 6.88 -16.66 -30.65
N SER A 335 8.18 -16.61 -30.30
CA SER A 335 9.27 -17.18 -31.09
C SER A 335 10.23 -17.97 -30.21
N ALA A 336 10.39 -19.26 -30.49
CA ALA A 336 11.41 -20.09 -29.87
C ALA A 336 12.86 -19.68 -30.21
N THR A 337 13.05 -18.69 -31.09
CA THR A 337 14.37 -18.19 -31.49
C THR A 337 14.84 -16.96 -30.73
N ALA A 338 14.04 -16.37 -29.82
CA ALA A 338 14.41 -15.09 -29.19
C ALA A 338 15.72 -15.19 -28.38
N VAL A 339 15.91 -16.27 -27.62
CA VAL A 339 17.18 -16.53 -26.90
C VAL A 339 18.37 -16.64 -27.87
N ARG A 340 18.19 -17.34 -28.99
CA ARG A 340 19.23 -17.50 -30.03
C ARG A 340 19.56 -16.17 -30.70
N LYS A 341 18.55 -15.37 -31.04
CA LYS A 341 18.72 -14.03 -31.63
C LYS A 341 19.45 -13.07 -30.68
N THR A 342 19.31 -13.24 -29.36
CA THR A 342 20.13 -12.51 -28.38
C THR A 342 21.61 -12.88 -28.52
N TRP A 343 21.94 -14.17 -28.62
CA TRP A 343 23.32 -14.63 -28.83
C TRP A 343 23.89 -14.23 -30.20
N GLU A 344 23.10 -14.33 -31.28
CA GLU A 344 23.46 -13.81 -32.61
C GLU A 344 23.78 -12.30 -32.55
N HIS A 345 22.99 -11.51 -31.82
CA HIS A 345 23.24 -10.07 -31.67
C HIS A 345 24.47 -9.74 -30.80
N ILE A 346 24.80 -10.57 -29.79
CA ILE A 346 26.05 -10.44 -29.03
C ILE A 346 27.25 -10.58 -29.97
N ARG A 347 27.27 -11.66 -30.79
CA ARG A 347 28.31 -11.95 -31.78
C ARG A 347 28.43 -10.87 -32.85
N ASP A 348 27.31 -10.54 -33.50
CA ASP A 348 27.32 -9.72 -34.72
C ASP A 348 27.48 -8.21 -34.44
N HIS A 349 27.37 -7.78 -33.17
CA HIS A 349 27.41 -6.38 -32.76
C HIS A 349 28.24 -6.07 -31.50
N ASP A 350 29.05 -6.99 -30.98
CA ASP A 350 29.90 -6.78 -29.78
C ASP A 350 29.09 -6.22 -28.59
N SER A 351 27.95 -6.86 -28.32
CA SER A 351 26.92 -6.34 -27.41
C SER A 351 26.88 -7.06 -26.08
N THR A 352 26.64 -6.34 -24.98
CA THR A 352 26.32 -6.98 -23.69
C THR A 352 24.94 -7.66 -23.74
N PRO A 353 24.66 -8.69 -22.92
CA PRO A 353 23.37 -9.39 -22.94
C PRO A 353 22.15 -8.47 -22.80
N ILE A 354 22.21 -7.48 -21.91
CA ILE A 354 21.13 -6.49 -21.74
C ILE A 354 20.95 -5.64 -23.01
N THR A 355 22.02 -5.29 -23.71
CA THR A 355 21.94 -4.55 -24.98
C THR A 355 21.27 -5.41 -26.06
N ALA A 356 21.68 -6.67 -26.19
CA ALA A 356 21.10 -7.63 -27.13
C ALA A 356 19.62 -7.93 -26.84
N ILE A 357 19.23 -8.17 -25.58
CA ILE A 357 17.82 -8.40 -25.19
C ILE A 357 16.96 -7.18 -25.55
N LYS A 358 17.43 -5.95 -25.28
CA LYS A 358 16.74 -4.72 -25.66
C LYS A 358 16.57 -4.61 -27.19
N ALA A 359 17.60 -4.95 -27.96
CA ALA A 359 17.54 -4.96 -29.43
C ALA A 359 16.54 -5.99 -29.97
N VAL A 360 16.56 -7.23 -29.45
CA VAL A 360 15.65 -8.31 -29.85
C VAL A 360 14.18 -7.94 -29.53
N LEU A 361 13.88 -7.46 -28.32
CA LEU A 361 12.53 -7.01 -27.96
C LEU A 361 12.05 -5.87 -28.87
N THR A 362 12.93 -4.90 -29.15
CA THR A 362 12.63 -3.79 -30.07
C THR A 362 12.33 -4.29 -31.49
N ALA A 363 13.06 -5.30 -31.99
CA ALA A 363 12.83 -5.89 -33.30
C ALA A 363 11.46 -6.61 -33.41
N TYR A 364 10.94 -7.15 -32.30
CA TYR A 364 9.57 -7.68 -32.22
C TYR A 364 8.50 -6.61 -31.91
N GLY A 365 8.88 -5.33 -31.79
CA GLY A 365 7.96 -4.23 -31.48
C GLY A 365 7.45 -4.21 -30.04
N ILE A 366 8.18 -4.84 -29.12
CA ILE A 366 7.81 -5.01 -27.70
C ILE A 366 8.62 -4.03 -26.85
N ASP A 367 7.96 -3.31 -25.93
CA ASP A 367 8.62 -2.38 -25.02
C ASP A 367 9.18 -3.05 -23.76
N ILE A 368 10.33 -2.55 -23.29
CA ILE A 368 11.05 -3.09 -22.15
C ILE A 368 10.29 -2.92 -20.82
N PRO A 369 9.69 -1.75 -20.49
CA PRO A 369 8.95 -1.57 -19.24
C PRO A 369 7.81 -2.58 -19.05
N SER A 370 6.92 -2.70 -20.04
CA SER A 370 5.80 -3.66 -19.98
C SER A 370 6.29 -5.10 -19.92
N THR A 371 7.41 -5.43 -20.58
CA THR A 371 8.02 -6.76 -20.54
C THR A 371 8.53 -7.09 -19.14
N LEU A 372 9.23 -6.16 -18.48
CA LEU A 372 9.75 -6.36 -17.13
C LEU A 372 8.61 -6.47 -16.12
N LEU A 373 7.61 -5.58 -16.17
CA LEU A 373 6.42 -5.69 -15.32
C LEU A 373 5.71 -7.02 -15.55
N GLY A 374 5.49 -7.41 -16.81
CA GLY A 374 4.85 -8.68 -17.17
C GLY A 374 5.62 -9.91 -16.67
N TYR A 375 6.95 -9.88 -16.73
CA TYR A 375 7.85 -10.90 -16.19
C TYR A 375 7.72 -11.02 -14.67
N SER A 376 7.74 -9.90 -13.94
CA SER A 376 7.51 -9.88 -12.48
C SER A 376 6.10 -10.35 -12.10
N VAL A 377 5.06 -10.06 -12.91
CA VAL A 377 3.73 -10.65 -12.68
C VAL A 377 3.72 -12.17 -12.94
N ALA A 378 4.39 -12.66 -13.98
CA ALA A 378 4.50 -14.09 -14.25
C ALA A 378 5.24 -14.82 -13.12
N ASN A 379 6.35 -14.23 -12.62
CA ASN A 379 7.10 -14.70 -11.46
C ASN A 379 6.27 -14.68 -10.16
N TYR A 380 5.51 -13.63 -9.88
CA TYR A 380 4.62 -13.63 -8.71
C TYR A 380 3.59 -14.77 -8.77
N ARG A 381 3.07 -15.03 -9.98
CA ARG A 381 2.00 -15.99 -10.19
C ARG A 381 2.45 -17.46 -10.20
N LEU A 382 3.58 -17.80 -10.82
CA LEU A 382 4.00 -19.20 -11.10
C LEU A 382 2.85 -20.12 -11.49
N ALA A 383 1.95 -19.60 -12.33
CA ALA A 383 0.69 -20.27 -12.69
C ALA A 383 0.41 -20.06 -14.16
N ALA A 384 -0.37 -20.98 -14.73
CA ALA A 384 -0.83 -20.91 -16.11
C ALA A 384 -1.49 -19.55 -16.39
N GLU A 385 -1.28 -19.04 -17.60
CA GLU A 385 -2.10 -17.96 -18.11
C GLU A 385 -3.59 -18.37 -18.06
N GLN A 386 -4.44 -17.46 -17.57
CA GLN A 386 -5.87 -17.74 -17.45
C GLN A 386 -6.56 -17.20 -18.69
N GLY A 387 -6.61 -18.02 -19.73
CA GLY A 387 -7.30 -17.70 -20.98
C GLY A 387 -8.81 -17.45 -20.76
N GLY A 388 -9.35 -16.47 -21.46
CA GLY A 388 -10.79 -16.16 -21.44
C GLY A 388 -11.15 -15.03 -22.39
N ALA A 389 -12.42 -14.92 -22.76
CA ALA A 389 -12.88 -13.87 -23.68
C ALA A 389 -12.70 -12.47 -23.06
N PRO A 390 -12.39 -11.43 -23.85
CA PRO A 390 -12.35 -10.05 -23.38
C PRO A 390 -13.63 -9.63 -22.61
N PRO A 391 -13.50 -8.86 -21.52
CA PRO A 391 -12.28 -8.26 -20.98
C PRO A 391 -11.71 -9.13 -19.84
N ASN A 392 -11.17 -10.30 -20.13
CA ASN A 392 -10.41 -11.06 -19.13
C ASN A 392 -9.10 -10.31 -18.82
N PRO A 393 -8.94 -9.69 -17.64
CA PRO A 393 -7.77 -8.87 -17.33
C PRO A 393 -6.55 -9.70 -16.94
N MET A 394 -6.67 -11.04 -16.96
CA MET A 394 -5.62 -12.00 -16.61
C MET A 394 -5.04 -12.78 -17.80
N ALA A 395 -5.51 -12.50 -19.02
CA ALA A 395 -4.81 -12.90 -20.24
C ALA A 395 -3.50 -12.09 -20.36
N GLY A 396 -2.40 -12.76 -20.73
CA GLY A 396 -1.05 -12.20 -20.80
C GLY A 396 -0.12 -12.54 -19.62
N TYR A 397 -0.66 -12.76 -18.42
CA TYR A 397 0.10 -12.69 -17.15
C TYR A 397 0.48 -14.07 -16.59
N GLY A 398 1.45 -14.79 -17.16
CA GLY A 398 1.87 -16.07 -16.60
C GLY A 398 2.84 -16.82 -17.49
N TYR A 399 3.16 -18.04 -17.09
CA TYR A 399 3.94 -18.99 -17.88
C TYR A 399 2.99 -20.04 -18.46
N ASN A 400 3.00 -20.20 -19.78
CA ASN A 400 2.30 -21.31 -20.44
C ASN A 400 3.07 -22.62 -20.26
N ASP A 401 4.40 -22.52 -20.11
CA ASP A 401 5.28 -23.62 -19.76
C ASP A 401 4.79 -24.43 -18.52
N THR A 402 4.80 -25.75 -18.65
CA THR A 402 4.32 -26.70 -17.62
C THR A 402 5.25 -26.78 -16.41
N GLU A 403 6.53 -26.46 -16.56
CA GLU A 403 7.55 -26.58 -15.51
C GLU A 403 7.40 -25.54 -14.39
N ARG A 404 6.59 -24.48 -14.60
CA ARG A 404 6.20 -23.53 -13.54
C ARG A 404 5.69 -24.23 -12.26
N ASP A 405 5.11 -25.41 -12.39
CA ASP A 405 4.62 -26.19 -11.26
C ASP A 405 5.80 -26.77 -10.45
N LEU A 406 6.87 -27.24 -11.12
CA LEU A 406 8.15 -27.62 -10.50
C LEU A 406 8.87 -26.40 -9.91
N TRP A 407 8.87 -25.27 -10.61
CA TRP A 407 9.50 -24.02 -10.16
C TRP A 407 8.92 -23.55 -8.83
N ARG A 408 7.59 -23.67 -8.68
CA ARG A 408 6.87 -23.40 -7.44
C ARG A 408 7.18 -24.43 -6.35
N ASP A 409 7.35 -25.70 -6.71
CA ASP A 409 7.74 -26.76 -5.77
C ASP A 409 9.15 -26.55 -5.18
N TYR A 410 10.08 -25.93 -5.92
CA TYR A 410 11.40 -25.56 -5.38
C TYR A 410 11.36 -24.44 -4.34
N LEU A 411 10.30 -23.63 -4.29
CA LEU A 411 10.09 -22.64 -3.22
C LEU A 411 9.68 -23.29 -1.88
N MET A 412 9.35 -24.59 -1.87
CA MET A 412 8.90 -25.27 -0.65
C MET A 412 10.00 -25.34 0.42
N GLY A 413 9.79 -24.60 1.52
CA GLY A 413 10.70 -24.57 2.67
C GLY A 413 11.82 -23.53 2.56
N ASP A 414 11.81 -22.67 1.54
CA ASP A 414 12.57 -21.42 1.61
C ASP A 414 11.81 -20.40 2.47
N SER A 415 12.35 -20.14 3.65
CA SER A 415 11.86 -19.15 4.63
C SER A 415 11.64 -17.73 4.09
N ARG A 416 12.24 -17.36 2.95
CA ARG A 416 11.98 -16.09 2.23
C ARG A 416 10.59 -16.08 1.59
N THR A 417 10.01 -17.25 1.31
CA THR A 417 8.77 -17.46 0.53
C THR A 417 7.64 -18.16 1.30
N ASP A 418 7.89 -18.63 2.53
CA ASP A 418 7.00 -19.38 3.45
C ASP A 418 5.63 -18.73 3.81
N ASP A 419 5.29 -17.56 3.26
CA ASP A 419 3.92 -17.02 3.35
C ASP A 419 3.00 -17.78 2.38
N HIS A 420 1.85 -18.25 2.87
CA HIS A 420 0.85 -18.99 2.08
C HIS A 420 -0.57 -18.38 2.20
N LEU A 421 -0.68 -17.06 2.37
CA LEU A 421 -1.97 -16.34 2.43
C LEU A 421 -2.89 -16.67 1.24
N LEU A 422 -2.32 -16.85 0.05
CA LEU A 422 -3.02 -17.21 -1.19
C LEU A 422 -3.07 -18.73 -1.48
N GLY A 423 -2.58 -19.57 -0.56
CA GLY A 423 -2.64 -21.03 -0.65
C GLY A 423 -1.53 -21.71 -1.46
N GLU A 424 -0.73 -20.97 -2.22
CA GLU A 424 0.39 -21.46 -3.03
C GLU A 424 1.69 -20.74 -2.66
N TYR A 425 2.84 -21.36 -2.93
CA TYR A 425 4.16 -20.73 -2.83
C TYR A 425 4.32 -19.67 -3.92
N ARG A 426 4.90 -18.52 -3.55
CA ARG A 426 5.12 -17.35 -4.42
C ARG A 426 6.45 -16.69 -4.02
N PRO A 427 7.05 -15.84 -4.87
CA PRO A 427 8.23 -15.06 -4.52
C PRO A 427 8.14 -14.33 -3.17
N ALA A 428 9.31 -13.98 -2.63
CA ALA A 428 9.44 -13.28 -1.37
C ALA A 428 8.71 -11.93 -1.41
N ARG A 429 7.90 -11.67 -0.38
CA ARG A 429 6.91 -10.59 -0.39
C ARG A 429 6.56 -10.13 1.01
N THR A 430 6.01 -8.91 1.10
CA THR A 430 5.58 -8.33 2.37
C THR A 430 4.06 -8.38 2.52
N THR A 431 3.57 -9.22 3.43
CA THR A 431 2.14 -9.30 3.76
C THR A 431 1.75 -8.28 4.85
N ARG A 432 0.64 -7.58 4.64
CA ARG A 432 0.08 -6.58 5.56
C ARG A 432 -1.43 -6.76 5.71
N ALA A 433 -1.93 -6.68 6.93
CA ALA A 433 -3.35 -6.56 7.21
C ALA A 433 -3.73 -5.08 7.14
N VAL A 434 -4.69 -4.72 6.29
CA VAL A 434 -5.09 -3.34 6.01
C VAL A 434 -6.53 -3.13 6.46
N PRO A 435 -6.76 -2.70 7.72
CA PRO A 435 -8.08 -2.29 8.18
C PRO A 435 -8.54 -0.96 7.58
N MET A 436 -9.85 -0.70 7.65
CA MET A 436 -10.43 0.60 7.38
C MET A 436 -9.84 1.65 8.33
N GLY A 437 -9.32 2.72 7.75
CA GLY A 437 -8.56 3.77 8.41
C GLY A 437 -7.05 3.72 8.16
N THR A 438 -6.48 2.64 7.59
CA THR A 438 -5.04 2.60 7.28
C THR A 438 -4.64 3.78 6.40
N GLN A 439 -3.55 4.45 6.76
CA GLN A 439 -2.87 5.49 5.98
C GLN A 439 -1.35 5.38 6.17
N GLU A 440 -0.75 4.32 5.63
CA GLU A 440 0.66 3.99 5.84
C GLU A 440 1.48 4.24 4.56
N THR A 441 2.81 4.29 4.70
CA THR A 441 3.75 4.29 3.59
C THR A 441 4.72 3.13 3.79
N TYR A 442 4.74 2.21 2.84
CA TYR A 442 5.68 1.10 2.80
C TYR A 442 6.83 1.44 1.86
N THR A 443 8.00 0.87 2.10
CA THR A 443 9.18 1.04 1.26
C THR A 443 9.73 -0.31 0.80
N ALA A 444 10.42 -0.29 -0.34
CA ALA A 444 11.23 -1.40 -0.82
C ALA A 444 12.45 -0.85 -1.57
N ASP A 445 13.61 -1.45 -1.34
CA ASP A 445 14.80 -1.20 -2.15
C ASP A 445 14.75 -2.09 -3.40
N ILE A 446 14.85 -1.48 -4.59
CA ILE A 446 14.77 -2.18 -5.87
C ILE A 446 15.94 -1.77 -6.78
N GLU A 447 16.66 -2.77 -7.27
CA GLU A 447 17.78 -2.67 -8.20
C GLU A 447 17.31 -2.80 -9.68
N PRO A 448 18.15 -2.48 -10.68
CA PRO A 448 17.75 -2.49 -12.09
C PRO A 448 17.13 -3.82 -12.56
N GLY A 449 15.92 -3.77 -13.12
CA GLY A 449 15.14 -4.96 -13.51
C GLY A 449 14.57 -5.80 -12.36
N GLY A 450 14.80 -5.41 -11.10
CA GLY A 450 14.25 -6.04 -9.91
C GLY A 450 12.79 -5.65 -9.65
N SER A 451 12.18 -6.31 -8.66
CA SER A 451 10.76 -6.12 -8.30
C SER A 451 10.46 -6.34 -6.82
N ALA A 452 9.42 -5.66 -6.33
CA ALA A 452 8.89 -5.76 -4.98
C ALA A 452 7.41 -6.18 -5.00
N TYR A 453 7.04 -7.01 -4.03
CA TYR A 453 5.71 -7.59 -3.91
C TYR A 453 5.12 -7.32 -2.51
N PHE A 454 3.89 -6.79 -2.47
CA PHE A 454 3.18 -6.50 -1.21
C PHE A 454 1.76 -7.06 -1.24
N ASP A 455 1.41 -7.94 -0.29
CA ASP A 455 0.06 -8.51 -0.16
C ASP A 455 -0.75 -7.73 0.87
N PHE A 456 -1.68 -6.89 0.42
CA PHE A 456 -2.61 -6.15 1.27
C PHE A 456 -3.88 -6.96 1.51
N SER A 457 -4.02 -7.53 2.70
CA SER A 457 -5.18 -8.35 3.10
C SER A 457 -6.24 -7.52 3.81
N ALA A 458 -7.49 -7.62 3.36
CA ALA A 458 -8.63 -6.93 3.98
C ALA A 458 -8.97 -7.57 5.33
N VAL A 459 -9.34 -6.76 6.31
CA VAL A 459 -9.60 -7.23 7.69
C VAL A 459 -11.09 -7.50 7.91
N GLN A 460 -11.42 -8.62 8.58
CA GLN A 460 -12.81 -9.00 8.85
C GLN A 460 -13.55 -7.92 9.66
N ASN A 461 -14.76 -7.56 9.23
CA ASN A 461 -15.58 -6.48 9.80
C ASN A 461 -14.93 -5.08 9.74
N SER A 462 -14.01 -4.86 8.79
CA SER A 462 -13.30 -3.59 8.62
C SER A 462 -13.72 -2.91 7.32
N GLY A 463 -14.54 -1.87 7.43
CA GLY A 463 -15.15 -1.17 6.30
C GLY A 463 -16.47 -0.50 6.72
N ASP A 464 -17.33 -0.18 5.76
CA ASP A 464 -18.66 0.35 6.01
C ASP A 464 -19.65 -0.76 6.46
N PRO A 465 -20.14 -0.76 7.72
CA PRO A 465 -21.03 -1.81 8.21
C PRO A 465 -22.42 -1.82 7.54
N THR A 466 -22.77 -0.80 6.78
CA THR A 466 -24.02 -0.71 6.01
C THR A 466 -23.90 -1.30 4.62
N ASP A 467 -22.69 -1.33 4.05
CA ASP A 467 -22.37 -1.84 2.70
C ASP A 467 -21.42 -3.05 2.76
N GLY A 468 -21.75 -4.03 3.60
CA GLY A 468 -21.04 -5.32 3.65
C GLY A 468 -19.60 -5.27 4.17
N TYR A 469 -19.21 -4.19 4.88
CA TYR A 469 -17.84 -3.88 5.27
C TYR A 469 -16.89 -3.63 4.09
N GLN A 470 -17.38 -2.99 3.03
CA GLN A 470 -16.55 -2.48 1.95
C GLN A 470 -15.81 -1.19 2.33
N SER A 471 -14.66 -0.97 1.67
CA SER A 471 -13.86 0.25 1.74
C SER A 471 -13.16 0.48 0.40
N LYS A 472 -12.65 1.69 0.19
CA LYS A 472 -11.81 2.05 -0.95
C LYS A 472 -10.35 1.96 -0.53
N LEU A 473 -9.64 0.97 -1.06
CA LEU A 473 -8.18 0.89 -1.02
C LEU A 473 -7.59 1.74 -2.16
N THR A 474 -6.62 2.58 -1.84
CA THR A 474 -5.80 3.33 -2.80
C THR A 474 -4.33 3.07 -2.55
N ILE A 475 -3.57 2.90 -3.63
CA ILE A 475 -2.12 2.68 -3.60
C ILE A 475 -1.49 3.66 -4.59
N SER A 476 -0.54 4.46 -4.14
CA SER A 476 0.18 5.44 -4.97
C SER A 476 1.68 5.40 -4.70
N ALA A 477 2.50 5.44 -5.74
CA ALA A 477 3.95 5.55 -5.64
C ALA A 477 4.41 7.02 -5.70
N GLU A 478 5.70 7.27 -5.44
CA GLU A 478 6.36 8.50 -5.85
C GLU A 478 6.43 8.58 -7.39
N ASP A 479 6.35 9.79 -7.97
CA ASP A 479 6.40 9.99 -9.42
C ASP A 479 7.82 9.71 -9.94
N ARG A 480 7.95 8.64 -10.73
CA ARG A 480 9.20 8.01 -11.15
C ARG A 480 9.04 7.46 -12.56
N ASP A 481 10.00 7.77 -13.43
CA ASP A 481 10.08 7.28 -14.81
C ASP A 481 10.68 5.86 -14.92
N ASP A 482 11.35 5.41 -13.86
CA ASP A 482 12.00 4.09 -13.75
C ASP A 482 11.18 3.03 -13.00
N LEU A 483 9.87 3.26 -12.78
CA LEU A 483 9.01 2.36 -12.02
C LEU A 483 7.67 2.12 -12.72
N GLU A 484 7.33 0.84 -12.95
CA GLU A 484 5.97 0.43 -13.31
C GLU A 484 5.37 -0.50 -12.25
N TYR A 485 4.06 -0.44 -12.07
CA TYR A 485 3.38 -1.26 -11.06
C TYR A 485 1.91 -1.52 -11.39
N VAL A 486 1.42 -2.66 -10.88
CA VAL A 486 0.04 -3.13 -11.03
C VAL A 486 -0.44 -3.77 -9.73
N ALA A 487 -1.73 -3.68 -9.45
CA ALA A 487 -2.35 -4.39 -8.33
C ALA A 487 -3.20 -5.56 -8.83
N MET A 488 -2.88 -6.76 -8.37
CA MET A 488 -3.69 -7.95 -8.58
C MET A 488 -4.69 -8.11 -7.44
N VAL A 489 -5.98 -8.17 -7.75
CA VAL A 489 -7.06 -8.35 -6.77
C VAL A 489 -7.44 -9.82 -6.70
N TRP A 490 -7.25 -10.43 -5.55
CA TRP A 490 -7.61 -11.81 -5.24
C TRP A 490 -8.87 -11.84 -4.39
N SER A 491 -9.87 -12.60 -4.82
CA SER A 491 -11.08 -12.88 -4.04
C SER A 491 -11.36 -14.38 -4.12
N PRO A 492 -11.53 -15.08 -2.99
CA PRO A 492 -11.79 -16.52 -2.98
C PRO A 492 -13.21 -16.81 -3.48
N GLN A 493 -13.40 -18.02 -4.04
CA GLN A 493 -14.74 -18.53 -4.36
C GLN A 493 -15.24 -19.40 -3.20
N GLY A 494 -16.27 -18.96 -2.47
CA GLY A 494 -16.83 -19.73 -1.36
C GLY A 494 -17.58 -18.89 -0.33
N SER A 495 -18.04 -19.51 0.75
CA SER A 495 -18.58 -18.77 1.90
C SER A 495 -17.46 -18.39 2.88
N PRO A 496 -17.62 -17.37 3.75
CA PRO A 496 -16.57 -16.93 4.69
C PRO A 496 -16.03 -18.01 5.65
N THR A 497 -16.72 -19.15 5.78
CA THR A 497 -16.32 -20.30 6.60
C THR A 497 -15.75 -21.47 5.77
N SER A 498 -15.61 -21.32 4.46
CA SER A 498 -15.13 -22.35 3.52
C SER A 498 -14.23 -21.74 2.43
N LEU A 499 -13.38 -20.79 2.82
CA LEU A 499 -12.42 -20.11 1.94
C LEU A 499 -11.21 -21.02 1.67
N SER A 500 -11.39 -22.06 0.84
CA SER A 500 -10.33 -23.07 0.68
C SER A 500 -9.19 -22.65 -0.25
N GLU A 501 -9.45 -21.84 -1.29
CA GLU A 501 -8.43 -21.52 -2.31
C GLU A 501 -8.60 -20.09 -2.88
N TYR A 502 -7.47 -19.44 -3.21
CA TYR A 502 -7.38 -18.26 -4.09
C TYR A 502 -6.71 -18.66 -5.43
N PRO A 503 -7.30 -19.58 -6.24
CA PRO A 503 -6.59 -20.16 -7.39
C PRO A 503 -6.40 -19.18 -8.55
N THR A 504 -7.16 -18.08 -8.55
CA THR A 504 -7.28 -17.14 -9.67
C THR A 504 -7.39 -15.72 -9.15
N ALA A 505 -6.56 -14.81 -9.65
CA ALA A 505 -6.80 -13.38 -9.44
C ALA A 505 -8.07 -12.97 -10.19
N ALA A 506 -8.93 -12.18 -9.55
CA ALA A 506 -10.19 -11.74 -10.12
C ALA A 506 -9.99 -10.68 -11.21
N ARG A 507 -8.96 -9.83 -11.07
CA ARG A 507 -8.59 -8.76 -12.02
C ARG A 507 -7.23 -8.14 -11.67
N ALA A 508 -6.58 -7.54 -12.67
CA ALA A 508 -5.53 -6.56 -12.50
C ALA A 508 -6.10 -5.13 -12.48
N VAL A 509 -5.48 -4.23 -11.72
CA VAL A 509 -5.82 -2.80 -11.63
C VAL A 509 -4.54 -1.99 -11.79
N TYR A 510 -4.53 -1.14 -12.81
CA TYR A 510 -3.42 -0.24 -13.14
C TYR A 510 -3.57 1.13 -12.47
N PRO A 511 -2.47 1.88 -12.27
CA PRO A 511 -2.54 3.27 -11.83
C PRO A 511 -3.30 4.13 -12.84
N ASP A 512 -3.98 5.16 -12.33
CA ASP A 512 -4.59 6.20 -13.14
C ASP A 512 -3.57 7.26 -13.60
N VAL A 513 -4.04 8.33 -14.26
CA VAL A 513 -3.21 9.45 -14.73
C VAL A 513 -2.54 10.26 -13.61
N ASN A 514 -2.82 9.97 -12.33
CA ASN A 514 -2.22 10.59 -11.16
C ASN A 514 -1.30 9.59 -10.40
N ASN A 515 -0.95 8.47 -11.04
CA ASN A 515 -0.19 7.38 -10.43
C ASN A 515 -0.91 6.72 -9.23
N VAL A 516 -2.25 6.63 -9.25
CA VAL A 516 -3.04 6.01 -8.18
C VAL A 516 -3.82 4.79 -8.66
N ILE A 517 -3.54 3.64 -8.06
CA ILE A 517 -4.37 2.44 -8.13
C ILE A 517 -5.54 2.61 -7.15
N THR A 518 -6.77 2.30 -7.58
CA THR A 518 -7.97 2.36 -6.74
C THR A 518 -8.79 1.07 -6.83
N VAL A 519 -9.08 0.47 -5.66
CA VAL A 519 -9.95 -0.71 -5.49
C VAL A 519 -11.11 -0.29 -4.58
N THR A 520 -12.30 -0.10 -5.15
CA THR A 520 -13.47 0.52 -4.46
C THR A 520 -14.31 -0.43 -3.62
N ASP A 521 -14.18 -1.73 -3.86
CA ASP A 521 -14.93 -2.87 -3.29
C ASP A 521 -14.08 -3.67 -2.28
N TYR A 522 -13.04 -3.06 -1.71
CA TYR A 522 -12.07 -3.73 -0.83
C TYR A 522 -12.73 -4.12 0.50
N ALA A 523 -13.02 -5.40 0.65
CA ALA A 523 -13.68 -6.01 1.81
C ALA A 523 -13.06 -7.38 2.13
N TYR A 524 -13.15 -7.83 3.38
CA TYR A 524 -12.74 -9.20 3.73
C TYR A 524 -13.59 -10.25 2.96
N PRO A 525 -12.99 -11.30 2.38
CA PRO A 525 -11.59 -11.74 2.48
C PRO A 525 -10.74 -11.42 1.23
N MET A 526 -10.83 -10.22 0.65
CA MET A 526 -9.96 -9.85 -0.47
C MET A 526 -8.50 -9.69 -0.04
N VAL A 527 -7.60 -10.02 -0.96
CA VAL A 527 -6.18 -9.66 -0.91
C VAL A 527 -5.85 -8.85 -2.17
N VAL A 528 -5.07 -7.79 -2.04
CA VAL A 528 -4.60 -6.97 -3.16
C VAL A 528 -3.08 -7.01 -3.16
N THR A 529 -2.49 -7.73 -4.12
CA THR A 529 -1.04 -7.77 -4.31
C THR A 529 -0.60 -6.60 -5.16
N LEU A 530 0.17 -5.68 -4.60
CA LEU A 530 0.95 -4.74 -5.42
C LEU A 530 2.20 -5.44 -5.95
N ILE A 531 2.39 -5.37 -7.26
CA ILE A 531 3.56 -5.83 -7.98
C ILE A 531 4.21 -4.58 -8.56
N ALA A 532 5.41 -4.23 -8.10
CA ALA A 532 6.15 -3.05 -8.53
C ALA A 532 7.51 -3.46 -9.07
N THR A 533 7.87 -2.96 -10.25
CA THR A 533 9.04 -3.40 -11.02
C THR A 533 9.83 -2.18 -11.47
N ARG A 534 11.14 -2.24 -11.28
CA ARG A 534 12.06 -1.20 -11.75
C ARG A 534 12.41 -1.46 -13.21
N THR A 535 12.19 -0.47 -14.08
CA THR A 535 12.14 -0.69 -15.54
C THR A 535 13.38 -0.24 -16.29
N ASP A 536 14.31 0.48 -15.64
CA ASP A 536 15.66 0.66 -16.17
C ASP A 536 16.54 -0.58 -15.93
N LEU A 537 17.45 -0.82 -16.88
CA LEU A 537 18.39 -1.95 -16.87
C LEU A 537 19.80 -1.42 -17.18
N GLN A 538 20.73 -1.64 -16.26
CA GLN A 538 22.15 -1.34 -16.46
C GLN A 538 22.80 -2.38 -17.37
N THR A 539 23.62 -1.96 -18.32
CA THR A 539 24.27 -2.86 -19.28
C THR A 539 25.47 -3.60 -18.70
N ASN A 540 26.03 -3.12 -17.58
CA ASN A 540 27.12 -3.74 -16.83
C ASN A 540 26.56 -4.35 -15.54
N SER A 541 26.86 -5.63 -15.29
CA SER A 541 26.32 -6.37 -14.15
C SER A 541 26.89 -5.96 -12.79
N VAL A 542 28.10 -5.41 -12.76
CA VAL A 542 28.75 -4.89 -11.53
C VAL A 542 28.24 -3.50 -11.17
N GLU A 543 27.72 -2.75 -12.15
CA GLU A 543 27.01 -1.48 -11.91
C GLU A 543 25.52 -1.70 -11.58
N ALA A 544 24.93 -2.82 -12.03
CA ALA A 544 23.58 -3.22 -11.68
C ALA A 544 23.48 -3.64 -10.21
N ASP A 545 24.37 -4.54 -9.77
CA ASP A 545 24.49 -5.03 -8.39
C ASP A 545 24.96 -3.88 -7.48
N GLY A 546 24.07 -3.34 -6.65
CA GLY A 546 24.34 -2.20 -5.78
C GLY A 546 23.80 -0.83 -6.25
N ASP A 547 23.19 -0.68 -7.43
CA ASP A 547 22.34 0.49 -7.77
C ASP A 547 20.96 0.34 -7.13
N GLY A 548 20.89 0.08 -5.82
CA GLY A 548 19.63 -0.05 -5.08
C GLY A 548 18.97 1.30 -4.85
N ARG A 549 17.64 1.39 -5.08
CA ARG A 549 16.85 2.62 -4.84
C ARG A 549 15.64 2.32 -3.96
N GLU A 550 15.43 3.11 -2.90
CA GLU A 550 14.23 3.03 -2.07
C GLU A 550 13.03 3.64 -2.82
N TYR A 551 12.02 2.82 -3.11
CA TYR A 551 10.72 3.26 -3.60
C TYR A 551 9.69 3.29 -2.48
N ARG A 552 8.77 4.27 -2.51
CA ARG A 552 7.75 4.45 -1.47
C ARG A 552 6.34 4.30 -2.03
N PHE A 553 5.54 3.49 -1.34
CA PHE A 553 4.16 3.18 -1.71
C PHE A 553 3.23 3.61 -0.58
N ARG A 554 2.47 4.68 -0.80
CA ARG A 554 1.45 5.16 0.13
C ARG A 554 0.17 4.37 -0.07
N VAL A 555 -0.29 3.71 0.99
CA VAL A 555 -1.47 2.84 0.99
C VAL A 555 -2.52 3.42 1.94
N ARG A 556 -3.74 3.58 1.45
CA ARG A 556 -4.86 4.10 2.25
C ARG A 556 -6.11 3.26 2.04
N ALA A 557 -6.79 2.87 3.12
CA ALA A 557 -8.09 2.21 3.08
C ALA A 557 -9.12 3.04 3.83
N LEU A 558 -10.08 3.64 3.12
CA LEU A 558 -11.08 4.55 3.70
C LEU A 558 -12.46 4.20 3.17
N VAL A 559 -13.52 4.43 3.95
CA VAL A 559 -14.88 4.45 3.37
C VAL A 559 -15.02 5.73 2.55
N PRO A 560 -15.41 5.71 1.26
CA PRO A 560 -15.56 6.92 0.46
C PRO A 560 -16.49 7.98 1.10
N LEU A 561 -16.26 9.26 0.80
CA LEU A 561 -17.25 10.28 1.07
C LEU A 561 -18.40 10.16 0.06
N ASP A 562 -19.62 10.05 0.55
CA ASP A 562 -20.80 10.37 -0.24
C ASP A 562 -20.73 11.84 -0.65
N THR A 563 -20.81 12.11 -1.95
CA THR A 563 -20.79 13.45 -2.55
C THR A 563 -22.14 13.77 -3.21
N PRO A 564 -23.25 13.84 -2.43
CA PRO A 564 -24.56 14.15 -2.97
C PRO A 564 -24.56 15.54 -3.62
N SER A 565 -25.04 15.61 -4.86
CA SER A 565 -25.23 16.88 -5.58
C SER A 565 -26.63 17.44 -5.33
N CYS A 566 -26.73 18.70 -4.95
CA CYS A 566 -27.98 19.42 -4.73
C CYS A 566 -27.85 20.89 -5.16
N ASN A 567 -28.97 21.58 -5.38
CA ASN A 567 -28.96 23.02 -5.57
C ASN A 567 -29.03 23.68 -4.20
N LEU A 568 -27.93 24.31 -3.77
CA LEU A 568 -27.90 25.02 -2.48
C LEU A 568 -28.85 26.22 -2.51
N SER A 569 -29.68 26.36 -1.48
CA SER A 569 -30.57 27.53 -1.37
C SER A 569 -29.76 28.74 -0.92
N ASN A 570 -30.15 29.92 -1.40
CA ASN A 570 -29.60 31.17 -0.89
C ASN A 570 -29.97 31.34 0.60
N LEU A 571 -29.15 32.11 1.31
CA LEU A 571 -29.32 32.39 2.73
C LEU A 571 -29.78 33.84 2.96
N ASN A 572 -30.81 34.27 2.23
CA ASN A 572 -31.36 35.61 2.40
C ASN A 572 -32.23 35.67 3.65
N VAL A 573 -31.72 36.32 4.69
CA VAL A 573 -32.43 36.54 5.95
C VAL A 573 -33.56 37.56 5.76
N SER A 574 -34.73 37.23 6.27
CA SER A 574 -35.94 38.06 6.24
C SER A 574 -36.82 37.76 7.46
N ASN A 575 -37.82 38.60 7.73
CA ASN A 575 -38.73 38.43 8.87
C ASN A 575 -37.99 38.17 10.20
N LEU A 576 -36.86 38.85 10.39
CA LEU A 576 -36.11 38.80 11.64
C LEU A 576 -36.97 39.42 12.75
N GLN A 577 -37.13 38.68 13.84
CA GLN A 577 -37.76 39.09 15.07
C GLN A 577 -36.81 38.73 16.22
N ASP A 578 -36.42 39.73 17.00
CA ASP A 578 -35.50 39.65 18.13
C ASP A 578 -36.16 40.03 19.48
N ASP A 579 -37.48 40.24 19.48
CA ASP A 579 -38.30 40.50 20.66
C ASP A 579 -39.42 39.46 20.86
N GLY A 580 -39.64 39.02 22.09
CA GLY A 580 -40.81 38.21 22.46
C GLY A 580 -40.93 36.85 21.73
N VAL A 581 -39.84 36.31 21.21
CA VAL A 581 -39.83 35.00 20.54
C VAL A 581 -39.95 33.90 21.58
N ALA A 582 -40.99 33.07 21.47
CA ALA A 582 -41.19 31.96 22.39
C ALA A 582 -40.02 30.96 22.31
N PRO A 583 -39.51 30.47 23.46
CA PRO A 583 -40.10 30.56 24.80
C PRO A 583 -39.49 31.64 25.72
N GLU A 584 -38.85 32.70 25.22
CA GLU A 584 -38.08 33.64 26.06
C GLU A 584 -38.85 34.14 27.29
N GLN A 585 -40.06 34.66 27.09
CA GLN A 585 -40.91 35.14 28.20
C GLN A 585 -41.24 34.03 29.21
N GLN A 586 -41.36 32.77 28.78
CA GLN A 586 -41.65 31.65 29.67
C GLN A 586 -40.45 31.34 30.59
N PHE A 587 -39.22 31.50 30.09
CA PHE A 587 -38.01 31.45 30.93
C PHE A 587 -37.93 32.63 31.91
N LEU A 588 -38.35 33.83 31.48
CA LEU A 588 -38.38 35.02 32.35
C LEU A 588 -39.40 34.84 33.48
N ASP A 589 -40.65 34.50 33.15
CA ASP A 589 -41.73 34.26 34.11
C ASP A 589 -41.35 33.13 35.09
N TYR A 590 -40.81 32.02 34.57
CA TYR A 590 -40.39 30.88 35.40
C TYR A 590 -39.29 31.22 36.40
N ALA A 591 -38.33 32.07 35.99
CA ALA A 591 -37.23 32.54 36.84
C ALA A 591 -37.67 33.53 37.93
N GLU A 592 -38.78 34.25 37.72
CA GLU A 592 -39.39 35.14 38.72
C GLU A 592 -40.23 34.34 39.72
N ASP A 593 -41.09 33.43 39.23
CA ASP A 593 -42.11 32.75 40.03
C ASP A 593 -41.65 31.46 40.75
N THR A 594 -40.48 30.88 40.44
CA THR A 594 -40.10 29.53 40.92
C THR A 594 -38.95 29.52 41.95
N PRO A 595 -39.22 29.34 43.26
CA PRO A 595 -38.20 29.55 44.30
C PRO A 595 -37.04 28.56 44.36
N ASN A 596 -37.07 27.46 43.61
CA ASN A 596 -35.94 26.52 43.49
C ASN A 596 -35.69 26.12 42.03
N GLY A 597 -36.17 26.93 41.08
CA GLY A 597 -36.04 26.67 39.64
C GLY A 597 -34.80 27.32 39.05
N TRP A 598 -34.54 27.02 37.78
CA TRP A 598 -33.65 27.76 36.91
C TRP A 598 -33.95 29.26 36.95
N THR A 599 -32.91 30.09 37.10
CA THR A 599 -33.01 31.57 37.01
C THR A 599 -32.01 32.19 36.02
N GLY A 600 -31.26 31.33 35.33
CA GLY A 600 -30.21 31.71 34.38
C GLY A 600 -29.27 30.53 34.13
N GLY A 601 -28.76 30.41 32.92
CA GLY A 601 -27.84 29.34 32.52
C GLY A 601 -27.46 29.45 31.04
N ASP A 602 -26.45 28.68 30.65
CA ASP A 602 -25.86 28.71 29.31
C ASP A 602 -25.85 27.35 28.59
N SER A 603 -25.21 27.32 27.42
CA SER A 603 -25.36 26.32 26.34
C SER A 603 -26.75 26.32 25.72
N THR A 604 -27.82 26.01 26.46
CA THR A 604 -29.23 26.10 25.95
C THR A 604 -29.52 25.19 24.75
N TYR A 605 -29.12 23.92 24.77
CA TYR A 605 -29.57 22.95 23.76
C TYR A 605 -31.05 22.55 23.99
N SER A 606 -31.68 21.89 23.01
CA SER A 606 -33.10 21.50 23.11
C SER A 606 -33.41 20.17 22.42
N VAL A 607 -34.00 19.21 23.15
CA VAL A 607 -34.37 17.87 22.67
C VAL A 607 -35.87 17.63 22.80
N ARG A 608 -36.54 17.18 21.73
CA ARG A 608 -37.93 16.72 21.80
C ARG A 608 -37.98 15.34 22.45
N LEU A 609 -38.78 15.19 23.51
CA LEU A 609 -39.01 13.89 24.13
C LEU A 609 -40.10 13.09 23.38
N PRO A 610 -40.10 11.74 23.45
CA PRO A 610 -41.10 10.92 22.76
C PRO A 610 -42.54 11.07 23.25
N ASP A 611 -42.76 11.60 24.45
CA ASP A 611 -44.08 11.78 25.08
C ASP A 611 -44.80 13.07 24.64
N GLY A 612 -44.10 13.96 23.94
CA GLY A 612 -44.51 15.34 23.82
C GLY A 612 -43.30 16.20 24.11
N ASP A 613 -43.38 17.01 25.16
CA ASP A 613 -42.36 17.81 25.89
C ASP A 613 -41.03 18.19 25.23
N LEU A 614 -40.61 19.42 25.50
CA LEU A 614 -39.30 19.93 25.09
C LEU A 614 -38.38 19.95 26.31
N LEU A 615 -37.27 19.21 26.25
CA LEU A 615 -36.23 19.24 27.25
C LEU A 615 -35.18 20.27 26.84
N TRP A 616 -34.92 21.24 27.68
CA TRP A 616 -33.85 22.21 27.53
C TRP A 616 -32.64 21.76 28.35
N LEU A 617 -31.44 21.87 27.79
CA LEU A 617 -30.22 21.40 28.41
C LEU A 617 -29.31 22.61 28.67
N PHE A 618 -28.94 22.81 29.93
CA PHE A 618 -28.09 23.90 30.37
C PHE A 618 -26.82 23.39 31.04
N SER A 619 -25.70 24.05 30.75
CA SER A 619 -24.44 23.87 31.48
C SER A 619 -24.51 24.62 32.82
N ASP A 620 -23.61 25.56 33.07
CA ASP A 620 -23.53 26.30 34.33
C ASP A 620 -24.86 27.06 34.56
N THR A 621 -25.60 26.67 35.60
CA THR A 621 -26.98 27.11 35.88
C THR A 621 -27.10 27.73 37.26
N PHE A 622 -27.66 28.94 37.35
CA PHE A 622 -28.09 29.55 38.61
C PHE A 622 -29.50 29.10 39.02
N LEU A 623 -29.65 28.61 40.24
CA LEU A 623 -30.93 28.26 40.84
C LEU A 623 -31.47 29.39 41.72
N GLY A 624 -32.80 29.48 41.79
CA GLY A 624 -33.54 30.49 42.54
C GLY A 624 -33.55 30.29 44.07
N PRO A 625 -34.27 31.16 44.80
CA PRO A 625 -35.12 32.25 44.27
C PRO A 625 -34.32 33.48 43.85
N LEU A 626 -34.92 34.33 43.03
CA LEU A 626 -34.53 35.74 42.96
C LEU A 626 -35.08 36.50 44.19
N ASN A 627 -34.50 37.65 44.52
CA ASN A 627 -35.00 38.54 45.55
C ASN A 627 -36.26 39.28 45.06
N ASP A 628 -37.07 39.81 45.99
CA ASP A 628 -38.28 40.61 45.69
C ASP A 628 -38.04 41.86 44.80
N ASP A 629 -36.80 42.31 44.67
CA ASP A 629 -36.37 43.42 43.80
C ASP A 629 -35.81 42.97 42.44
N GLY A 630 -35.88 41.67 42.13
CA GLY A 630 -35.38 41.06 40.91
C GLY A 630 -33.87 40.76 40.91
N THR A 631 -33.11 41.13 41.94
CA THR A 631 -31.68 40.79 42.05
C THR A 631 -31.48 39.33 42.45
N ARG A 632 -30.29 38.76 42.18
CA ARG A 632 -29.96 37.38 42.59
C ARG A 632 -29.19 37.41 43.92
N PRO A 633 -29.58 36.62 44.94
CA PRO A 633 -28.84 36.57 46.20
C PRO A 633 -27.47 35.91 46.02
N VAL A 634 -26.46 36.34 46.78
CA VAL A 634 -25.10 35.74 46.75
C VAL A 634 -25.05 34.28 47.22
N THR A 635 -26.14 33.77 47.80
CA THR A 635 -26.33 32.38 48.19
C THR A 635 -27.03 31.54 47.12
N ALA A 636 -27.39 32.10 45.97
CA ALA A 636 -27.98 31.37 44.85
C ALA A 636 -27.00 30.28 44.38
N PRO A 637 -27.39 28.99 44.34
CA PRO A 637 -26.55 27.92 43.83
C PRO A 637 -26.19 28.13 42.37
N LEU A 638 -24.93 27.86 42.01
CA LEU A 638 -24.46 27.74 40.63
C LEU A 638 -23.94 26.31 40.46
N ILE A 639 -24.57 25.53 39.59
CA ILE A 639 -24.25 24.10 39.36
C ILE A 639 -24.00 23.84 37.86
N ASN A 640 -23.08 22.94 37.53
CA ASN A 640 -22.51 22.85 36.18
C ASN A 640 -23.39 22.20 35.10
N SER A 641 -24.51 21.57 35.47
CA SER A 641 -25.50 21.10 34.49
C SER A 641 -26.89 20.93 35.09
N THR A 642 -27.91 21.30 34.32
CA THR A 642 -29.33 21.04 34.61
C THR A 642 -30.12 20.74 33.34
N PHE A 643 -31.31 20.17 33.49
CA PHE A 643 -32.33 20.23 32.45
C PHE A 643 -33.52 21.07 32.89
N VAL A 644 -34.22 21.70 31.94
CA VAL A 644 -35.55 22.29 32.17
C VAL A 644 -36.55 21.60 31.23
N ARG A 645 -37.52 20.88 31.79
CA ARG A 645 -38.58 20.22 31.04
C ARG A 645 -39.77 21.16 30.86
N GLN A 646 -40.13 21.41 29.61
CA GLN A 646 -41.29 22.20 29.17
C GLN A 646 -42.44 21.27 28.74
N ASP A 647 -43.49 21.24 29.54
CA ASP A 647 -44.81 20.67 29.19
C ASP A 647 -45.73 21.83 28.77
N GLY A 648 -45.89 21.99 27.46
CA GLY A 648 -46.67 23.08 26.87
C GLY A 648 -46.18 24.47 27.30
N GLY A 649 -46.86 25.06 28.28
CA GLY A 649 -46.50 26.35 28.88
C GLY A 649 -45.87 26.28 30.27
N GLY A 650 -45.82 25.10 30.90
CA GLY A 650 -45.27 24.91 32.24
C GLY A 650 -43.83 24.39 32.19
N PHE A 651 -42.97 24.95 33.05
CA PHE A 651 -41.55 24.63 33.12
C PHE A 651 -41.22 23.91 34.45
N SER A 652 -40.24 23.01 34.42
CA SER A 652 -39.75 22.31 35.61
C SER A 652 -38.26 22.03 35.52
N THR A 653 -37.50 22.41 36.55
CA THR A 653 -36.04 22.21 36.61
C THR A 653 -35.72 20.82 37.15
N ILE A 654 -34.80 20.14 36.50
CA ILE A 654 -34.32 18.79 36.82
C ILE A 654 -32.82 18.91 37.09
N GLN A 655 -32.42 18.42 38.26
CA GLN A 655 -31.08 18.57 38.84
C GLN A 655 -30.82 17.40 39.80
N GLY A 656 -29.56 17.08 40.08
CA GLY A 656 -29.14 15.99 40.98
C GLY A 656 -29.29 16.34 42.47
N GLY A 657 -28.85 15.47 43.38
CA GLY A 657 -28.88 15.78 44.82
C GLY A 657 -30.30 16.04 45.37
N THR A 658 -30.50 17.17 46.08
CA THR A 658 -31.78 17.50 46.72
C THR A 658 -32.11 19.00 46.66
N THR A 659 -33.37 19.41 46.84
CA THR A 659 -33.76 20.83 46.85
C THR A 659 -32.99 21.70 47.86
N GLY A 660 -32.53 21.13 48.98
CA GLY A 660 -31.74 21.85 50.00
C GLY A 660 -30.22 21.77 49.81
N ASN A 661 -29.74 20.89 48.93
CA ASN A 661 -28.35 20.75 48.51
C ASN A 661 -28.36 20.31 47.04
N PRO A 662 -28.56 21.27 46.12
CA PRO A 662 -28.71 20.96 44.71
C PRO A 662 -27.37 20.58 44.09
N GLU A 663 -27.40 19.60 43.19
CA GLU A 663 -26.20 19.08 42.51
C GLU A 663 -26.42 19.07 40.99
N ALA A 664 -25.33 19.14 40.24
CA ALA A 664 -25.37 18.99 38.79
C ALA A 664 -25.95 17.61 38.40
N ILE A 665 -26.69 17.51 37.29
CA ILE A 665 -27.19 16.22 36.77
C ILE A 665 -26.03 15.26 36.40
N MET A 666 -24.89 15.84 36.02
CA MET A 666 -23.60 15.17 35.95
C MET A 666 -22.70 15.77 37.03
N PRO A 667 -22.67 15.19 38.24
CA PRO A 667 -21.77 15.64 39.30
C PRO A 667 -20.31 15.40 38.88
N PRO A 668 -19.37 16.26 39.32
CA PRO A 668 -17.96 16.12 38.97
C PRO A 668 -17.37 14.83 39.58
N PRO A 669 -16.48 14.11 38.88
CA PRO A 669 -15.90 12.88 39.39
C PRO A 669 -14.84 13.14 40.46
N GLU A 670 -14.16 14.29 40.39
CA GLU A 670 -13.20 14.78 41.38
C GLU A 670 -13.45 16.27 41.71
N ALA A 671 -13.02 16.72 42.89
CA ALA A 671 -13.39 18.03 43.45
C ALA A 671 -12.83 19.25 42.66
N ASN A 672 -11.88 19.03 41.76
CA ASN A 672 -11.27 20.03 40.87
C ASN A 672 -11.65 19.81 39.39
N HIS A 673 -12.60 18.90 39.11
CA HIS A 673 -13.15 18.67 37.78
C HIS A 673 -14.58 19.22 37.69
N TRP A 674 -15.08 19.40 36.47
CA TRP A 674 -16.50 19.62 36.19
C TRP A 674 -16.84 19.17 34.76
N TYR A 675 -18.13 19.03 34.49
CA TYR A 675 -18.64 18.78 33.15
C TYR A 675 -19.42 20.01 32.65
N TRP A 676 -19.17 20.42 31.41
CA TRP A 676 -20.15 21.17 30.62
C TRP A 676 -20.82 20.23 29.62
N LEU A 677 -22.09 20.49 29.29
CA LEU A 677 -22.81 19.68 28.32
C LEU A 677 -22.61 20.18 26.90
N GLY A 678 -22.52 19.23 25.99
CA GLY A 678 -22.79 19.42 24.58
C GLY A 678 -24.25 19.08 24.26
N ASP A 679 -24.50 18.89 22.98
CA ASP A 679 -25.80 18.51 22.45
C ASP A 679 -26.24 17.11 22.92
N GLY A 680 -27.54 16.85 22.84
CA GLY A 680 -28.16 15.60 23.23
C GLY A 680 -29.19 15.13 22.21
N MET A 681 -29.53 13.84 22.26
CA MET A 681 -30.55 13.27 21.37
C MET A 681 -31.24 12.06 21.99
N ILE A 682 -32.40 11.71 21.43
CA ILE A 682 -33.05 10.43 21.72
C ILE A 682 -32.32 9.32 20.98
N SER A 683 -31.76 8.38 21.74
CA SER A 683 -31.14 7.15 21.26
C SER A 683 -32.11 5.99 21.42
N ARG A 684 -32.42 5.26 20.33
CA ARG A 684 -33.24 4.05 20.41
C ARG A 684 -32.36 2.80 20.39
N GLN A 685 -32.28 2.11 21.52
CA GLN A 685 -31.46 0.92 21.71
C GLN A 685 -32.34 -0.28 22.04
N ASN A 686 -32.23 -1.37 21.27
CA ASN A 686 -33.00 -2.61 21.45
C ASN A 686 -34.53 -2.41 21.57
N GLY A 687 -35.07 -1.34 20.97
CA GLY A 687 -36.50 -1.01 21.03
C GLY A 687 -36.92 -0.11 22.19
N THR A 688 -36.00 0.36 23.04
CA THR A 688 -36.23 1.33 24.13
C THR A 688 -35.61 2.67 23.78
N ASP A 689 -36.28 3.78 24.12
CA ASP A 689 -35.75 5.13 23.94
C ASP A 689 -35.05 5.62 25.22
N TYR A 690 -33.88 6.21 25.04
CA TYR A 690 -33.07 6.86 26.07
C TYR A 690 -32.70 8.27 25.62
N LEU A 691 -32.41 9.16 26.57
CA LEU A 691 -31.73 10.42 26.26
C LEU A 691 -30.22 10.16 26.40
N GLN A 692 -29.45 10.36 25.32
CA GLN A 692 -27.99 10.42 25.39
C GLN A 692 -27.56 11.89 25.24
N VAL A 693 -26.71 12.37 26.14
CA VAL A 693 -26.15 13.73 26.13
C VAL A 693 -24.63 13.62 26.18
N VAL A 694 -23.95 14.34 25.31
CA VAL A 694 -22.48 14.44 25.35
C VAL A 694 -22.09 15.43 26.44
N PHE A 695 -21.08 15.10 27.23
CA PHE A 695 -20.46 16.00 28.20
C PHE A 695 -18.96 16.11 27.95
N GLN A 696 -18.41 17.27 28.21
CA GLN A 696 -16.99 17.59 28.10
C GLN A 696 -16.47 17.82 29.52
N GLU A 697 -15.50 17.01 29.93
CA GLU A 697 -14.86 17.11 31.23
C GLU A 697 -13.72 18.11 31.19
N TYR A 698 -13.64 18.94 32.21
CA TYR A 698 -12.61 19.95 32.39
C TYR A 698 -11.93 19.80 33.75
N LEU A 699 -10.61 19.81 33.75
CA LEU A 699 -9.74 19.66 34.92
C LEU A 699 -9.15 21.03 35.28
N ARG A 700 -9.36 21.48 36.53
CA ARG A 700 -8.61 22.60 37.14
C ARG A 700 -7.32 22.10 37.78
N PHE A 701 -6.19 22.66 37.34
CA PHE A 701 -4.85 22.33 37.83
C PHE A 701 -4.18 23.45 38.66
N GLY A 702 -4.82 24.62 38.80
CA GLY A 702 -4.27 25.75 39.54
C GLY A 702 -5.31 26.79 39.98
N THR A 703 -4.84 27.92 40.52
CA THR A 703 -5.70 28.94 41.15
C THR A 703 -6.02 30.14 40.25
N GLY A 704 -5.30 30.33 39.14
CA GLY A 704 -5.65 31.33 38.13
C GLY A 704 -6.98 31.03 37.45
N ASP A 705 -7.55 32.06 36.82
CA ASP A 705 -8.83 31.99 36.09
C ASP A 705 -8.75 31.09 34.84
N TRP A 706 -7.53 30.77 34.40
CA TRP A 706 -7.20 29.97 33.21
C TRP A 706 -6.42 28.70 33.53
N ASP A 707 -6.24 28.35 34.81
CA ASP A 707 -5.48 27.15 35.21
C ASP A 707 -6.36 25.89 35.10
N TRP A 708 -6.95 25.68 33.92
CA TRP A 708 -7.79 24.55 33.58
C TRP A 708 -7.63 24.14 32.12
N ARG A 709 -8.06 22.92 31.79
CA ARG A 709 -8.02 22.37 30.43
C ARG A 709 -9.15 21.35 30.21
N PHE A 710 -9.49 21.12 28.95
CA PHE A 710 -10.23 19.92 28.53
C PHE A 710 -9.46 18.65 28.97
N ASP A 711 -10.18 17.65 29.46
CA ASP A 711 -9.63 16.39 29.94
C ASP A 711 -10.13 15.20 29.10
N GLN A 712 -11.45 15.02 28.97
CA GLN A 712 -12.05 13.98 28.11
C GLN A 712 -13.50 14.32 27.71
N ASN A 713 -14.01 13.64 26.67
CA ASN A 713 -15.44 13.59 26.34
C ASN A 713 -16.08 12.34 26.98
N VAL A 714 -17.34 12.45 27.38
CA VAL A 714 -18.17 11.31 27.82
C VAL A 714 -19.57 11.42 27.22
N VAL A 715 -20.30 10.31 27.14
CA VAL A 715 -21.75 10.30 26.92
C VAL A 715 -22.44 9.79 28.18
N ALA A 716 -23.43 10.55 28.65
CA ALA A 716 -24.31 10.12 29.74
C ALA A 716 -25.66 9.68 29.15
N THR A 717 -26.08 8.46 29.49
CA THR A 717 -27.36 7.87 29.08
C THR A 717 -28.36 7.99 30.23
N PHE A 718 -29.52 8.60 29.99
CA PHE A 718 -30.59 8.76 30.96
C PHE A 718 -31.83 7.95 30.57
N SER A 719 -32.51 7.37 31.56
CA SER A 719 -33.85 6.83 31.35
C SER A 719 -34.86 7.96 31.23
N LEU A 720 -35.78 7.90 30.27
CA LEU A 720 -36.85 8.90 30.14
C LEU A 720 -37.80 8.94 31.35
N SER A 721 -37.78 7.91 32.20
CA SER A 721 -38.50 7.89 33.48
C SER A 721 -37.76 8.58 34.64
N ASN A 722 -36.46 8.85 34.49
CA ASN A 722 -35.63 9.52 35.50
C ASN A 722 -34.48 10.29 34.82
N LEU A 723 -34.66 11.61 34.69
CA LEU A 723 -33.70 12.51 34.03
C LEU A 723 -32.76 13.24 34.99
N SER A 724 -32.84 13.00 36.31
CA SER A 724 -31.97 13.64 37.31
C SER A 724 -30.69 12.87 37.63
N ASP A 725 -30.53 11.67 37.07
CA ASP A 725 -29.42 10.74 37.36
C ASP A 725 -29.21 9.82 36.13
N PRO A 726 -28.00 9.74 35.54
CA PRO A 726 -27.73 8.88 34.39
C PRO A 726 -27.68 7.40 34.80
N ILE A 727 -28.14 6.52 33.91
CA ILE A 727 -28.05 5.06 34.08
C ILE A 727 -26.70 4.48 33.61
N SER A 728 -25.99 5.18 32.72
CA SER A 728 -24.59 4.91 32.36
C SER A 728 -23.88 6.21 31.99
N VAL A 729 -22.56 6.24 32.22
CA VAL A 729 -21.65 7.26 31.69
C VAL A 729 -20.50 6.51 31.05
N GLU A 730 -20.24 6.78 29.77
CA GLU A 730 -19.29 6.04 28.94
C GLU A 730 -18.29 7.01 28.31
N ALA A 731 -17.01 6.67 28.33
CA ALA A 731 -15.97 7.51 27.74
C ALA A 731 -16.09 7.57 26.22
N LEU A 732 -15.94 8.77 25.66
CA LEU A 732 -15.92 9.02 24.23
C LEU A 732 -14.48 9.28 23.74
N PRO A 733 -14.23 9.16 22.42
CA PRO A 733 -13.01 9.64 21.78
C PRO A 733 -12.67 11.08 22.21
N SER A 734 -11.39 11.42 22.34
CA SER A 734 -10.93 12.69 22.95
C SER A 734 -9.60 13.22 22.39
N GLN A 735 -8.93 12.50 21.49
CA GLN A 735 -7.66 12.93 20.89
C GLN A 735 -7.82 14.12 19.93
N ALA A 736 -9.00 14.27 19.30
CA ALA A 736 -9.25 15.35 18.33
C ALA A 736 -9.68 16.68 18.97
N GLY A 737 -9.99 16.68 20.27
CA GLY A 737 -10.57 17.80 21.01
C GLY A 737 -11.95 17.49 21.56
N ALA A 738 -12.78 18.52 21.73
CA ALA A 738 -14.12 18.41 22.29
C ALA A 738 -15.14 17.96 21.23
N TRP A 739 -15.99 16.99 21.59
CA TRP A 739 -17.11 16.52 20.79
C TRP A 739 -18.45 16.97 21.38
N GLY A 740 -19.52 16.88 20.59
CA GLY A 740 -20.87 17.25 21.01
C GLY A 740 -21.21 18.73 20.85
N SER A 741 -20.46 19.48 20.04
CA SER A 741 -20.80 20.87 19.68
C SER A 741 -22.13 21.00 18.94
N ALA A 742 -22.53 19.93 18.25
CA ALA A 742 -23.84 19.68 17.66
C ALA A 742 -23.99 18.17 17.39
N LEU A 743 -25.23 17.68 17.31
CA LEU A 743 -25.58 16.35 16.82
C LEU A 743 -26.59 16.45 15.68
N LEU A 744 -26.39 15.68 14.60
CA LEU A 744 -27.41 15.47 13.57
C LEU A 744 -27.82 13.98 13.57
N PRO A 745 -29.00 13.63 14.11
CA PRO A 745 -29.45 12.24 14.19
C PRO A 745 -29.56 11.54 12.83
N ALA A 746 -29.33 10.22 12.83
CA ALA A 746 -29.51 9.32 11.68
C ALA A 746 -30.87 9.46 10.94
N SER A 747 -31.93 9.85 11.64
CA SER A 747 -33.25 10.11 11.05
C SER A 747 -33.30 11.37 10.18
N GLN A 748 -32.30 12.25 10.30
CA GLN A 748 -32.18 13.52 9.56
C GLN A 748 -31.02 13.52 8.55
N SER A 749 -29.95 12.77 8.80
CA SER A 749 -28.76 12.69 7.92
C SER A 749 -29.03 12.13 6.51
N GLY A 750 -30.08 11.33 6.34
CA GLY A 750 -30.46 10.72 5.06
C GLY A 750 -29.65 9.47 4.67
N ASP A 751 -28.56 9.16 5.38
CA ASP A 751 -27.67 8.01 5.17
C ASP A 751 -27.72 6.97 6.32
N GLY A 752 -28.50 7.22 7.39
CA GLY A 752 -28.60 6.34 8.55
C GLY A 752 -27.51 6.53 9.61
N TYR A 753 -26.61 7.50 9.45
CA TYR A 753 -25.58 7.85 10.42
C TYR A 753 -25.97 9.03 11.30
N THR A 754 -25.77 8.91 12.60
CA THR A 754 -25.73 10.09 13.47
C THR A 754 -24.37 10.75 13.32
N TYR A 755 -24.37 12.04 12.97
CA TYR A 755 -23.15 12.84 12.87
C TYR A 755 -22.89 13.54 14.20
N ILE A 756 -21.66 13.41 14.68
CA ILE A 756 -21.15 14.07 15.87
C ILE A 756 -20.20 15.18 15.42
N TYR A 757 -20.55 16.41 15.75
CA TYR A 757 -19.71 17.56 15.45
C TYR A 757 -18.94 17.98 16.69
N GLY A 758 -17.71 18.45 16.49
CA GLY A 758 -16.80 18.87 17.55
C GLY A 758 -15.82 19.92 17.06
N LEU A 759 -14.81 20.24 17.87
CA LEU A 759 -13.78 21.18 17.48
C LEU A 759 -12.39 20.86 18.03
N ALA A 760 -11.37 21.22 17.24
CA ALA A 760 -10.07 21.54 17.77
C ALA A 760 -10.12 23.01 18.25
N ASP A 761 -10.13 23.19 19.56
CA ASP A 761 -10.28 24.49 20.21
C ASP A 761 -9.01 25.36 20.13
N ALA A 762 -9.20 26.67 20.15
CA ALA A 762 -8.17 27.69 19.99
C ALA A 762 -8.70 29.04 20.54
N PRO A 763 -7.86 30.05 20.83
CA PRO A 763 -8.37 31.35 21.31
C PRO A 763 -9.31 32.02 20.29
N THR A 764 -9.00 31.84 19.02
CA THR A 764 -9.70 32.38 17.84
C THR A 764 -9.48 31.44 16.66
N ASN A 765 -10.33 31.53 15.64
CA ASN A 765 -10.29 30.74 14.41
C ASN A 765 -10.29 29.23 14.68
N LYS A 766 -11.23 28.79 15.52
CA LYS A 766 -11.38 27.37 15.93
C LYS A 766 -11.83 26.54 14.73
N LYS A 767 -11.56 25.23 14.80
CA LYS A 767 -11.62 24.33 13.64
C LYS A 767 -12.62 23.21 13.87
N GLN A 768 -13.60 23.09 12.98
CA GLN A 768 -14.60 22.03 13.02
C GLN A 768 -13.95 20.65 12.87
N ARG A 769 -14.38 19.71 13.71
CA ARG A 769 -14.18 18.27 13.57
C ARG A 769 -15.52 17.59 13.32
N ILE A 770 -15.50 16.48 12.58
CA ILE A 770 -16.70 15.72 12.22
C ILE A 770 -16.41 14.22 12.39
N ALA A 771 -17.28 13.55 13.13
CA ALA A 771 -17.35 12.09 13.21
C ALA A 771 -18.79 11.64 12.91
N ARG A 772 -18.97 10.33 12.66
CA ARG A 772 -20.28 9.71 12.50
C ARG A 772 -20.33 8.32 13.12
N VAL A 773 -21.50 7.88 13.54
CA VAL A 773 -21.78 6.51 14.01
C VAL A 773 -23.08 6.01 13.38
N HIS A 774 -23.11 4.77 12.90
CA HIS A 774 -24.31 4.22 12.28
C HIS A 774 -25.41 3.95 13.33
N GLY A 775 -26.63 4.39 13.05
CA GLY A 775 -27.73 4.37 14.02
C GLY A 775 -27.69 5.54 14.99
N SER A 776 -28.16 5.35 16.23
CA SER A 776 -28.37 6.43 17.21
C SER A 776 -27.61 6.26 18.53
N ASP A 777 -26.77 5.25 18.67
CA ASP A 777 -26.04 4.98 19.92
C ASP A 777 -24.65 5.62 19.88
N LEU A 778 -24.48 6.70 20.64
CA LEU A 778 -23.22 7.44 20.73
C LEU A 778 -22.15 6.63 21.49
N GLY A 779 -22.53 5.76 22.42
CA GLY A 779 -21.63 4.90 23.21
C GLY A 779 -20.94 3.80 22.40
N ALA A 780 -21.41 3.54 21.17
CA ALA A 780 -20.81 2.56 20.26
C ALA A 780 -19.49 3.06 19.62
N THR A 781 -18.55 3.54 20.43
CA THR A 781 -17.29 4.21 20.03
C THR A 781 -16.42 3.39 19.09
N ALA A 782 -16.40 2.06 19.23
CA ALA A 782 -15.72 1.13 18.32
C ALA A 782 -16.30 1.09 16.88
N LYS A 783 -17.43 1.79 16.63
CA LYS A 783 -18.07 1.96 15.32
C LYS A 783 -18.04 3.41 14.82
N TRP A 784 -17.38 4.31 15.55
CA TRP A 784 -17.22 5.69 15.10
C TRP A 784 -16.30 5.73 13.88
N GLN A 785 -16.66 6.61 12.97
CA GLN A 785 -15.94 6.91 11.75
C GLN A 785 -15.63 8.41 11.75
N TYR A 786 -14.38 8.78 11.55
CA TYR A 786 -13.93 10.18 11.56
C TYR A 786 -13.77 10.68 10.14
N TRP A 787 -14.17 11.93 9.90
CA TRP A 787 -14.10 12.54 8.58
C TRP A 787 -12.66 12.90 8.21
N THR A 788 -12.28 12.68 6.96
CA THR A 788 -11.06 13.17 6.31
C THR A 788 -11.42 13.72 4.93
N ASP A 789 -10.50 14.46 4.30
CA ASP A 789 -10.72 15.06 2.97
C ASP A 789 -11.07 14.02 1.86
N ASP A 790 -10.66 12.75 2.04
CA ASP A 790 -10.75 11.68 1.03
C ASP A 790 -11.73 10.54 1.34
N GLY A 791 -12.30 10.54 2.55
CA GLY A 791 -13.11 9.44 3.08
C GLY A 791 -13.24 9.45 4.60
N TRP A 792 -13.77 8.35 5.15
CA TRP A 792 -13.87 8.09 6.57
C TRP A 792 -12.85 7.05 7.04
N THR A 793 -12.32 7.27 8.25
CA THR A 793 -11.32 6.44 8.93
C THR A 793 -11.82 5.98 10.29
N ALA A 794 -11.30 4.87 10.82
CA ALA A 794 -11.58 4.39 12.18
C ALA A 794 -10.75 5.12 13.26
N TYR A 795 -9.76 5.94 12.86
CA TYR A 795 -8.79 6.54 13.78
C TYR A 795 -9.08 8.02 14.03
N GLU A 796 -9.27 8.40 15.29
CA GLU A 796 -9.55 9.79 15.67
C GLU A 796 -8.40 10.75 15.34
N SER A 797 -7.15 10.27 15.43
CA SER A 797 -5.92 11.00 15.09
C SER A 797 -5.91 11.60 13.69
N ASP A 798 -6.60 10.94 12.77
CA ASP A 798 -6.57 11.21 11.33
C ASP A 798 -7.64 12.23 10.91
N THR A 799 -8.50 12.66 11.83
CA THR A 799 -9.64 13.50 11.48
C THR A 799 -9.20 14.82 10.84
N GLY A 800 -9.83 15.15 9.71
CA GLY A 800 -9.60 16.37 8.96
C GLY A 800 -10.20 17.61 9.63
N ILE A 801 -10.08 18.75 8.96
CA ILE A 801 -10.67 20.03 9.39
C ILE A 801 -11.80 20.37 8.43
N GLY A 802 -13.02 20.48 8.95
CA GLY A 802 -14.16 20.97 8.20
C GLY A 802 -14.13 22.49 8.05
N LEU A 803 -15.18 23.17 8.49
CA LEU A 803 -15.24 24.63 8.52
C LEU A 803 -14.25 25.25 9.54
N ASN A 804 -13.53 26.30 9.12
CA ASN A 804 -12.71 27.13 10.01
C ASN A 804 -13.52 28.34 10.50
N GLY A 805 -13.18 28.88 11.69
CA GLY A 805 -13.86 30.04 12.26
C GLY A 805 -15.19 29.73 12.96
N ILE A 806 -15.38 28.47 13.36
CA ILE A 806 -16.59 27.98 14.05
C ILE A 806 -16.51 28.22 15.57
N ALA A 807 -17.63 28.32 16.29
CA ALA A 807 -17.64 28.44 17.75
C ALA A 807 -17.52 27.08 18.48
N ASN A 808 -17.43 27.07 19.82
CA ASN A 808 -17.44 25.82 20.63
C ASN A 808 -18.77 25.06 20.50
N GLU A 809 -19.85 25.82 20.39
CA GLU A 809 -21.20 25.32 20.27
C GLU A 809 -21.86 25.96 19.04
N TYR A 810 -22.61 25.15 18.29
CA TYR A 810 -23.23 25.55 17.04
C TYR A 810 -24.37 24.58 16.70
N SER A 811 -24.98 24.72 15.53
CA SER A 811 -26.01 23.77 15.12
C SER A 811 -25.86 23.35 13.67
N VAL A 812 -26.17 22.08 13.40
CA VAL A 812 -26.33 21.53 12.05
C VAL A 812 -27.70 20.88 11.96
N THR A 813 -28.50 21.25 10.96
CA THR A 813 -29.86 20.69 10.78
C THR A 813 -30.19 20.47 9.32
N LYS A 814 -31.10 19.54 9.03
CA LYS A 814 -31.59 19.30 7.66
C LYS A 814 -32.61 20.38 7.28
N TRP A 815 -32.44 21.01 6.12
CA TRP A 815 -33.35 22.02 5.59
C TRP A 815 -33.54 21.83 4.09
N ASN A 816 -34.78 21.70 3.61
CA ASN A 816 -35.12 21.65 2.16
C ASN A 816 -34.28 20.67 1.30
N GLY A 817 -33.83 19.54 1.87
CA GLY A 817 -33.02 18.53 1.16
C GLY A 817 -31.51 18.81 1.14
N GLN A 818 -31.07 19.87 1.79
CA GLN A 818 -29.68 20.23 2.09
C GLN A 818 -29.47 20.30 3.62
N TYR A 819 -28.29 20.73 4.05
CA TYR A 819 -27.94 20.95 5.46
C TYR A 819 -27.62 22.42 5.70
N LEU A 820 -28.09 22.94 6.82
CA LEU A 820 -27.85 24.28 7.33
C LEU A 820 -26.96 24.18 8.56
N LEU A 821 -25.81 24.85 8.54
CA LEU A 821 -24.96 25.06 9.72
C LEU A 821 -25.10 26.52 10.15
N VAL A 822 -25.29 26.76 11.46
CA VAL A 822 -25.29 28.11 12.05
C VAL A 822 -24.28 28.15 13.20
N SER A 823 -23.42 29.16 13.20
CA SER A 823 -22.38 29.34 14.23
C SER A 823 -22.00 30.81 14.43
N GLN A 824 -21.48 31.13 15.61
CA GLN A 824 -20.82 32.40 15.89
C GLN A 824 -19.45 32.41 15.21
N ASP A 825 -19.08 33.57 14.67
CA ASP A 825 -17.76 33.81 14.10
C ASP A 825 -16.67 33.77 15.18
N SER A 826 -15.80 32.75 15.14
CA SER A 826 -14.67 32.67 16.08
C SER A 826 -13.38 33.28 15.57
N THR A 827 -13.35 33.87 14.35
CA THR A 827 -12.11 34.47 13.79
C THR A 827 -11.58 35.62 14.65
N VAL A 828 -12.45 36.23 15.47
CA VAL A 828 -12.10 37.08 16.61
C VAL A 828 -12.79 36.55 17.88
N GLY A 829 -12.18 36.78 19.05
CA GLY A 829 -12.73 36.34 20.33
C GLY A 829 -14.08 37.01 20.60
N PHE A 830 -15.11 36.21 20.88
CA PHE A 830 -16.48 36.66 21.16
C PHE A 830 -17.07 37.63 20.10
N SER A 831 -16.87 37.36 18.81
CA SER A 831 -17.53 38.11 17.74
C SER A 831 -19.05 38.14 17.97
N ASN A 832 -19.67 39.31 17.91
CA ASN A 832 -21.13 39.41 18.07
C ASN A 832 -21.90 38.95 16.82
N LYS A 833 -21.24 38.37 15.81
CA LYS A 833 -21.84 37.96 14.54
C LYS A 833 -22.12 36.46 14.49
N VAL A 834 -23.33 36.13 14.04
CA VAL A 834 -23.76 34.77 13.76
C VAL A 834 -23.92 34.58 12.26
N TYR A 835 -23.30 33.55 11.70
CA TYR A 835 -23.35 33.22 10.27
C TYR A 835 -24.04 31.87 10.03
N ALA A 836 -24.69 31.77 8.87
CA ALA A 836 -25.23 30.53 8.32
C ALA A 836 -24.39 30.06 7.11
N TYR A 837 -24.37 28.75 6.90
CA TYR A 837 -23.68 28.06 5.82
C TYR A 837 -24.56 26.91 5.31
N THR A 838 -24.45 26.55 4.02
CA THR A 838 -25.18 25.41 3.44
C THR A 838 -24.26 24.36 2.81
N SER A 839 -24.70 23.10 2.84
CA SER A 839 -24.03 21.94 2.24
C SER A 839 -25.05 20.93 1.72
N CYS A 840 -24.70 20.17 0.68
CA CYS A 840 -25.50 19.04 0.21
C CYS A 840 -25.28 17.75 1.03
N SER A 841 -24.16 17.65 1.75
CA SER A 841 -23.81 16.55 2.65
C SER A 841 -23.72 17.02 4.10
N PRO A 842 -24.13 16.22 5.10
CA PRO A 842 -23.95 16.55 6.51
C PRO A 842 -22.46 16.73 6.89
N ALA A 843 -21.53 16.08 6.17
CA ALA A 843 -20.09 16.26 6.37
C ALA A 843 -19.51 17.55 5.76
N GLY A 844 -20.33 18.35 5.05
CA GLY A 844 -19.83 19.48 4.25
C GLY A 844 -19.48 19.10 2.81
N PRO A 845 -18.75 19.97 2.07
CA PRO A 845 -18.24 21.25 2.53
C PRO A 845 -19.37 22.27 2.80
N PHE A 846 -19.33 22.90 3.97
CA PHE A 846 -20.24 23.99 4.32
C PHE A 846 -19.77 25.30 3.67
N THR A 847 -20.64 25.92 2.86
CA THR A 847 -20.32 27.07 2.01
C THR A 847 -21.39 28.17 2.12
N ASN A 848 -21.38 29.18 1.24
CA ASN A 848 -22.38 30.26 1.16
C ASN A 848 -22.53 31.13 2.43
N GLN A 849 -21.43 31.37 3.17
CA GLN A 849 -21.40 32.17 4.40
C GLN A 849 -22.27 33.43 4.31
N SER A 850 -23.31 33.52 5.14
CA SER A 850 -24.26 34.63 5.15
C SER A 850 -24.57 35.07 6.58
N LEU A 851 -24.56 36.39 6.83
CA LEU A 851 -24.81 36.94 8.17
C LEU A 851 -26.28 36.75 8.55
N VAL A 852 -26.53 36.03 9.64
CA VAL A 852 -27.87 35.77 10.19
C VAL A 852 -28.28 36.90 11.13
N TYR A 853 -27.42 37.21 12.09
CA TYR A 853 -27.73 38.11 13.19
C TYR A 853 -26.47 38.76 13.75
N GLN A 854 -26.64 39.93 14.38
CA GLN A 854 -25.59 40.60 15.14
C GLN A 854 -26.13 40.87 16.55
N MET A 855 -25.56 40.19 17.55
CA MET A 855 -26.00 40.19 18.94
C MET A 855 -25.79 41.60 19.56
N PRO A 856 -26.87 42.31 19.95
CA PRO A 856 -26.82 43.73 20.28
C PRO A 856 -26.22 44.04 21.66
N GLU A 857 -26.05 43.06 22.54
CA GLU A 857 -25.63 43.26 23.93
C GLU A 857 -24.13 43.49 24.11
N THR A 858 -23.32 43.11 23.12
CA THR A 858 -21.86 42.99 23.28
C THR A 858 -21.14 44.34 23.29
N GLY A 859 -20.33 44.57 24.34
CA GLY A 859 -19.41 45.70 24.48
C GLY A 859 -20.04 47.03 24.93
N MET A 860 -19.21 48.07 25.02
CA MET A 860 -19.52 49.40 25.59
C MET A 860 -20.81 50.04 25.04
N PHE A 861 -21.08 49.84 23.74
CA PHE A 861 -22.24 50.41 23.05
C PHE A 861 -23.38 49.40 22.88
N GLY A 862 -23.26 48.22 23.48
CA GLY A 862 -24.27 47.18 23.44
C GLY A 862 -25.44 47.49 24.36
N VAL A 863 -26.65 47.19 23.90
CA VAL A 863 -27.89 47.47 24.63
C VAL A 863 -28.51 46.16 25.14
N PRO A 864 -29.16 46.14 26.32
CA PRO A 864 -29.48 47.29 27.18
C PRO A 864 -28.35 47.72 28.14
N TYR A 865 -27.27 46.94 28.30
CA TYR A 865 -26.35 47.06 29.43
C TYR A 865 -25.39 48.25 29.38
N ASN A 866 -24.94 48.67 28.18
CA ASN A 866 -23.94 49.73 27.97
C ASN A 866 -22.63 49.50 28.74
N ASP A 867 -22.11 48.26 28.72
CA ASP A 867 -20.97 47.81 29.53
C ASP A 867 -19.97 47.02 28.66
N GLU A 868 -18.71 47.46 28.64
CA GLU A 868 -17.63 46.85 27.86
C GLU A 868 -17.32 45.39 28.23
N ARG A 869 -17.79 44.95 29.40
CA ARG A 869 -17.57 43.59 29.91
C ARG A 869 -18.57 42.57 29.37
N ILE A 870 -19.64 42.99 28.69
CA ILE A 870 -20.68 42.10 28.17
C ILE A 870 -20.25 41.46 26.86
N PHE A 871 -20.46 40.15 26.75
CA PHE A 871 -20.24 39.35 25.54
C PHE A 871 -21.39 38.37 25.30
N ALA A 872 -21.55 37.94 24.05
CA ALA A 872 -22.54 36.95 23.64
C ALA A 872 -21.88 35.74 22.94
N TYR A 873 -22.50 34.57 23.01
CA TYR A 873 -21.91 33.27 22.60
C TYR A 873 -22.98 32.18 22.41
N ASN A 874 -22.54 31.00 21.92
CA ASN A 874 -23.33 29.77 21.77
C ASN A 874 -24.68 29.95 21.03
N PRO A 875 -24.69 30.32 19.74
CA PRO A 875 -25.92 30.40 18.97
C PRO A 875 -26.43 29.01 18.56
N HIS A 876 -27.66 28.67 18.96
CA HIS A 876 -28.27 27.36 18.73
C HIS A 876 -29.58 27.42 17.96
N LEU A 877 -29.74 26.58 16.94
CA LEU A 877 -31.00 26.38 16.23
C LEU A 877 -31.88 25.36 16.94
N HIS A 878 -33.09 25.79 17.31
CA HIS A 878 -34.10 24.90 17.88
C HIS A 878 -34.93 24.29 16.75
N ALA A 879 -34.47 23.17 16.19
CA ALA A 879 -35.13 22.48 15.09
C ALA A 879 -36.63 22.19 15.38
N THR A 880 -36.94 21.80 16.63
CA THR A 880 -38.31 21.59 17.13
C THR A 880 -39.23 22.82 17.03
N LEU A 881 -38.68 24.02 17.22
CA LEU A 881 -39.40 25.30 17.18
C LEU A 881 -39.35 25.96 15.79
N SER A 882 -38.56 25.39 14.89
CA SER A 882 -38.37 25.81 13.50
C SER A 882 -39.36 25.06 12.60
N SER A 883 -39.80 25.69 11.50
CA SER A 883 -40.72 25.06 10.55
C SER A 883 -40.58 25.63 9.14
N GLY A 884 -40.42 24.75 8.15
CA GLY A 884 -40.19 25.13 6.76
C GLY A 884 -38.93 25.98 6.61
N ASN A 885 -39.12 27.26 6.28
CA ASN A 885 -38.04 28.24 6.15
C ASN A 885 -37.88 29.15 7.37
N ARG A 886 -38.77 29.06 8.39
CA ARG A 886 -38.67 29.86 9.61
C ARG A 886 -37.87 29.10 10.66
N PHE A 887 -36.80 29.72 11.14
CA PHE A 887 -35.93 29.21 12.19
C PHE A 887 -36.15 29.94 13.49
N VAL A 888 -35.97 29.24 14.62
CA VAL A 888 -35.84 29.82 15.95
C VAL A 888 -34.43 29.52 16.43
N MET A 889 -33.74 30.54 16.91
CA MET A 889 -32.37 30.45 17.40
C MET A 889 -32.28 31.06 18.79
N SER A 890 -31.54 30.45 19.71
CA SER A 890 -31.11 31.13 20.94
C SER A 890 -29.63 31.49 20.90
N TYR A 891 -29.21 32.36 21.81
CA TYR A 891 -27.79 32.59 22.16
C TYR A 891 -27.70 33.02 23.63
N ASN A 892 -26.51 32.89 24.22
CA ASN A 892 -26.27 33.29 25.60
C ASN A 892 -25.57 34.66 25.69
N VAL A 893 -25.85 35.38 26.77
CA VAL A 893 -25.23 36.68 27.09
C VAL A 893 -24.61 36.59 28.48
N ASN A 894 -23.35 36.98 28.63
CA ASN A 894 -22.57 36.86 29.86
C ASN A 894 -21.60 38.04 30.00
N THR A 895 -20.82 38.06 31.07
CA THR A 895 -19.96 39.18 31.47
C THR A 895 -18.58 38.69 31.91
N PHE A 896 -17.55 39.48 31.62
CA PHE A 896 -16.19 39.29 32.14
C PHE A 896 -16.06 39.66 33.63
N ASP A 897 -17.12 40.18 34.25
CA ASP A 897 -17.19 40.40 35.69
C ASP A 897 -17.35 39.08 36.47
N SER A 898 -16.23 38.54 36.99
CA SER A 898 -16.18 37.28 37.73
C SER A 898 -16.51 37.40 39.23
N ARG A 899 -16.97 38.57 39.71
CA ARG A 899 -17.20 38.81 41.14
C ARG A 899 -18.46 38.10 41.66
N MET A 900 -18.26 37.09 42.50
CA MET A 900 -19.32 36.40 43.24
C MET A 900 -19.75 37.20 44.49
N THR A 901 -20.11 38.48 44.31
CA THR A 901 -20.55 39.40 45.38
C THR A 901 -21.81 40.15 44.98
N ALA A 902 -22.45 40.84 45.92
CA ALA A 902 -23.70 41.57 45.67
C ALA A 902 -23.56 42.73 44.65
N GLU A 903 -22.32 43.18 44.40
CA GLU A 903 -21.98 44.19 43.39
C GLU A 903 -21.51 43.60 42.06
N GLY A 904 -21.48 42.27 41.93
CA GLY A 904 -21.14 41.56 40.71
C GLY A 904 -22.30 41.59 39.71
N SER A 905 -21.98 41.72 38.42
CA SER A 905 -22.99 41.87 37.35
C SER A 905 -24.06 40.77 37.35
N HIS A 906 -23.72 39.50 37.55
CA HIS A 906 -24.68 38.38 37.65
C HIS A 906 -25.65 38.45 38.84
N TYR A 907 -25.33 39.27 39.85
CA TYR A 907 -26.11 39.41 41.07
C TYR A 907 -26.97 40.68 41.04
N THR A 908 -26.41 41.78 40.54
CA THR A 908 -27.13 43.04 40.36
C THR A 908 -28.13 43.01 39.20
N ASP A 909 -27.84 42.28 38.13
CA ASP A 909 -28.71 42.16 36.96
C ASP A 909 -28.80 40.70 36.46
N PRO A 910 -29.76 39.91 36.99
CA PRO A 910 -29.98 38.53 36.55
C PRO A 910 -30.60 38.39 35.15
N SER A 911 -30.78 39.48 34.38
CA SER A 911 -31.07 39.35 32.94
C SER A 911 -29.81 39.00 32.14
N ILE A 912 -28.63 39.32 32.67
CA ILE A 912 -27.35 38.72 32.26
C ILE A 912 -27.39 37.24 32.64
N TYR A 913 -26.86 36.38 31.75
CA TYR A 913 -26.83 34.93 31.93
C TYR A 913 -28.20 34.24 31.87
N LYS A 914 -29.05 34.75 30.97
CA LYS A 914 -30.24 34.08 30.44
C LYS A 914 -30.10 33.99 28.92
N PRO A 915 -30.61 32.96 28.24
CA PRO A 915 -30.68 32.93 26.78
C PRO A 915 -31.51 34.10 26.25
N ARG A 916 -31.25 34.45 24.98
CA ARG A 916 -32.08 35.32 24.15
C ARG A 916 -32.59 34.53 22.98
N PHE A 917 -33.84 34.72 22.57
CA PHE A 917 -34.43 34.01 21.44
C PHE A 917 -34.75 34.96 20.28
N ILE A 918 -34.32 34.57 19.08
CA ILE A 918 -34.67 35.23 17.83
C ILE A 918 -35.40 34.26 16.91
N SER A 919 -36.10 34.79 15.92
CA SER A 919 -36.55 34.00 14.77
C SER A 919 -36.36 34.75 13.47
N PHE A 920 -36.12 34.01 12.40
CA PHE A 920 -35.87 34.55 11.07
C PHE A 920 -36.35 33.57 9.99
N THR A 921 -36.51 34.06 8.76
CA THR A 921 -36.87 33.26 7.58
C THR A 921 -35.74 33.32 6.55
N LEU A 922 -35.32 32.17 6.03
CA LEU A 922 -34.36 32.06 4.92
C LEU A 922 -35.09 31.87 3.57
N ASN A 923 -34.71 32.60 2.53
CA ASN A 923 -35.29 32.51 1.17
C ASN A 923 -34.25 32.31 0.05
#